data_AF-A0A4Y7KWD1-F1
#
_entry.id   AF-A0A4Y7KWD1-F1
#
_cell.length_a   1.000
_cell.length_b   1.000
_cell.length_c   1.000
_cell.angle_alpha   90.00
_cell.angle_beta   90.00
_cell.angle_gamma   90.00
#
_symmetry.space_group_name_H-M   'P 1'
#
loop_
_entity.id
_entity.type
_entity.pdbx_description
1 polymer ?
#
loop_
_entity_poly.entity_id
_entity_poly.type
_entity_poly.pdbx_seq_one_letter_code
_entity_poly.pdbx_strand_id
1 'polypeptide(L)'
;MDTQIWYAIFSTLYGGFVGAFDRLGEIRTLGMLRSRFQSLPGAFNANLVPSDMSRKRGFSLSKKFAEVPASRRTEAAKFAQLWNEVIGSFREEDLINDREMDMLLVPYTSFPSLKVMQWPPFLLAGKIPIALEFASEFQSRDSDLWNRICADEYMKCAVIEGYELIKLILDLLVVGANEKRIIGTIINDIESNIEKSTLLANFRMNHLPALCKKFVKLLEILKEGDQSKRNVVVLLLQDMLEVVTRDMMVTEILELAELGYTYRDHLFAAIDPIPAIAFPPVATAQWQEQIKRLELLLTVKESALNVPTNLEARRRIAFFTNSLFMEMPRAPPVRKMLSFSVLTPYYSEETVYSKNDLELENEDGVSIIFYLQKIFPDEWNNFMERLKCKKSSEVWENEENILHLRHWVSLRGQTLFRTVRGMMYYRRALKLQAFLDMADESEILEGYKAVSIPSEEEKRSQRSLFAQLEAIADMKFTYVATCQNYGSQKRNGDRRATDILNLMVNNPSLRVAYIDEVEVSEGGILQKVYYSVLIKAVDNRDQEIYRIKLPGPAKIGEGKPENQNHAIIFTRGEALQTIDMNQDNYLEEAFKMRNLLEEFNEDHGVRPPTILGVREHIFTGSVSSLAWFMSNQETSFVTIGQRVLARPLKVRFHYGHPDVFDRIFHITRGGISKASRGINLSEDIFAGYNSTLRRGNVTHHEYIQVGKGRDVGFNQISLFEAKVACGNGEQILSRDIYRLGHRFDVFRMMSCYYTTVGFYVSSMMVVIVVYAFLYGKLYLSLSGLEQSIMKFAQVRHDYPLEAAMASQSLVQIGLLMALPMVMEIGLERGFRTAMSDFIIMQLQLAAVFFTFSLGTKTHYFGRTILHGGAKYRATGRGFVVRHEKFAENYRMYSRSHFVKGLELVLLLVAYGVYGSATSESHGHSYMFYTASIWFLVVSWLFGPFLFNPSGFEWQKIVEDWDDWSKWINTPGGIGVPASKSWESWWDEEQDHLYFTGFLGRFWEVFGLSWLVIVAVTIILKIVSVGRRKFSADFQLMFRLLKALMFVGFIVMASILFKFLNLTVGDIFASLLAYLPTGWALLQISQACKPVMKAIGLWSSTRSLARGYEYGMGLVIFAPTAVLAWFPFVSEFQTRLLFNHAFSRGLQISRILAGGKKHDW
;
A
#
# COMPACT_ATOMS: atom_id res chain seq x y z
N MET A 1 -31.34 8.23 1.75
CA MET A 1 -30.35 8.62 0.72
C MET A 1 -29.76 9.97 1.07
N ASP A 2 -30.59 10.99 1.30
CA ASP A 2 -30.15 12.38 1.55
C ASP A 2 -29.21 12.56 2.74
N THR A 3 -29.43 11.83 3.84
CA THR A 3 -28.57 11.87 5.03
C THR A 3 -27.17 11.29 4.79
N GLN A 4 -27.01 10.33 3.88
CA GLN A 4 -25.68 9.82 3.48
C GLN A 4 -24.91 10.89 2.68
N ILE A 5 -25.62 11.65 1.84
CA ILE A 5 -25.04 12.78 1.11
C ILE A 5 -24.59 13.86 2.08
N TRP A 6 -25.44 14.23 3.04
CA TRP A 6 -25.07 15.17 4.11
C TRP A 6 -23.88 14.67 4.93
N TYR A 7 -23.82 13.38 5.25
CA TYR A 7 -22.67 12.79 5.92
C TYR A 7 -21.39 12.91 5.09
N ALA A 8 -21.44 12.61 3.78
CA ALA A 8 -20.30 12.75 2.89
C ALA A 8 -19.80 14.21 2.88
N ILE A 9 -20.70 15.17 2.66
CA ILE A 9 -20.37 16.61 2.69
C ILE A 9 -19.79 17.04 4.04
N PHE A 10 -20.43 16.65 5.16
CA PHE A 10 -19.96 16.95 6.50
C PHE A 10 -18.56 16.37 6.75
N SER A 11 -18.34 15.11 6.40
CA SER A 11 -17.05 14.44 6.57
C SER A 11 -15.95 15.11 5.75
N THR A 12 -16.27 15.55 4.52
CA THR A 12 -15.34 16.31 3.67
C THR A 12 -14.98 17.66 4.29
N LEU A 13 -15.98 18.44 4.70
CA LEU A 13 -15.75 19.80 5.22
C LEU A 13 -15.06 19.77 6.59
N TYR A 14 -15.61 19.01 7.54
CA TYR A 14 -15.06 18.93 8.89
C TYR A 14 -13.72 18.19 8.91
N GLY A 15 -13.65 17.04 8.23
CA GLY A 15 -12.41 16.27 8.12
C GLY A 15 -11.32 17.06 7.41
N GLY A 16 -11.67 17.79 6.35
CA GLY A 16 -10.75 18.69 5.64
C GLY A 16 -10.25 19.84 6.52
N PHE A 17 -11.16 20.47 7.28
CA PHE A 17 -10.83 21.54 8.22
C PHE A 17 -9.88 21.05 9.32
N VAL A 18 -10.23 19.96 10.02
CA VAL A 18 -9.36 19.40 11.07
C VAL A 18 -8.01 19.01 10.51
N GLY A 19 -7.97 18.35 9.34
CA GLY A 19 -6.71 17.96 8.71
C GLY A 19 -5.79 19.14 8.37
N ALA A 20 -6.36 20.25 7.89
CA ALA A 20 -5.60 21.47 7.64
C ALA A 20 -5.06 22.09 8.95
N PHE A 21 -5.84 22.08 10.02
CA PHE A 21 -5.42 22.59 11.33
C PHE A 21 -4.37 21.70 12.00
N ASP A 22 -4.43 20.40 11.77
CA ASP A 22 -3.42 19.42 12.18
C ASP A 22 -2.16 19.46 11.30
N ARG A 23 -2.10 20.38 10.32
CA ARG A 23 -0.96 20.64 9.43
C ARG A 23 -0.61 19.48 8.51
N LEU A 24 -1.62 18.74 8.07
CA LEU A 24 -1.43 17.70 7.06
C LEU A 24 -0.99 18.34 5.74
N GLY A 25 0.10 17.82 5.17
CA GLY A 25 0.59 18.22 3.85
C GLY A 25 1.22 19.62 3.76
N GLU A 26 1.63 20.24 4.89
CA GLU A 26 2.40 21.50 4.85
C GLU A 26 3.74 21.33 4.10
N ILE A 27 4.39 20.17 4.25
CA ILE A 27 5.59 19.77 3.51
C ILE A 27 5.23 18.61 2.57
N ARG A 28 5.01 18.92 1.29
CA ARG A 28 4.58 17.95 0.26
C ARG A 28 5.54 17.79 -0.92
N THR A 29 6.49 18.70 -1.10
CA THR A 29 7.49 18.64 -2.19
C THR A 29 8.89 18.83 -1.64
N LEU A 30 9.90 18.36 -2.39
CA LEU A 30 11.31 18.59 -2.05
C LEU A 30 11.63 20.10 -1.94
N GLY A 31 11.01 20.95 -2.77
CA GLY A 31 11.18 22.39 -2.66
C GLY A 31 10.69 22.96 -1.32
N MET A 32 9.54 22.47 -0.82
CA MET A 32 9.01 22.85 0.49
C MET A 32 9.82 22.27 1.65
N LEU A 33 10.36 21.06 1.50
CA LEU A 33 11.28 20.46 2.47
C LEU A 33 12.52 21.33 2.64
N ARG A 34 13.14 21.74 1.52
CA ARG A 34 14.36 22.57 1.53
C ARG A 34 14.15 23.91 2.22
N SER A 35 13.01 24.55 1.97
CA SER A 35 12.69 25.85 2.58
C SER A 35 12.41 25.74 4.09
N ARG A 36 11.99 24.57 4.58
CA ARG A 36 11.72 24.33 6.01
C ARG A 36 12.86 23.63 6.75
N PHE A 37 13.89 23.16 6.05
CA PHE A 37 14.92 22.31 6.64
C PHE A 37 15.67 22.97 7.80
N GLN A 38 15.89 24.29 7.80
CA GLN A 38 16.49 25.03 8.93
C GLN A 38 15.73 24.87 10.25
N SER A 39 14.40 24.74 10.18
CA SER A 39 13.54 24.56 11.35
C SER A 39 13.39 23.09 11.79
N LEU A 40 13.86 22.14 10.97
CA LEU A 40 13.70 20.71 11.18
C LEU A 40 14.47 20.19 12.42
N PRO A 41 15.75 20.57 12.66
CA PRO A 41 16.45 20.21 13.90
C PRO A 41 15.73 20.69 15.16
N GLY A 42 15.12 21.88 15.12
CA GLY A 42 14.33 22.42 16.23
C GLY A 42 13.04 21.63 16.48
N ALA A 43 12.31 21.28 15.42
CA ALA A 43 11.11 20.44 15.52
C ALA A 43 11.44 19.03 16.03
N PHE A 44 12.55 18.46 15.54
CA PHE A 44 13.08 17.19 15.99
C PHE A 44 13.36 17.18 17.49
N ASN A 45 14.20 18.11 17.98
CA ASN A 45 14.57 18.18 19.39
C ASN A 45 13.36 18.45 20.28
N ALA A 46 12.40 19.26 19.82
CA ALA A 46 11.22 19.58 20.61
C ALA A 46 10.24 18.40 20.80
N ASN A 47 10.19 17.46 19.84
CA ASN A 47 9.20 16.38 19.84
C ASN A 47 9.82 15.02 20.14
N LEU A 48 11.00 14.72 19.57
CA LEU A 48 11.63 13.40 19.66
C LEU A 48 12.76 13.34 20.69
N VAL A 49 13.19 14.44 21.31
CA VAL A 49 14.19 14.44 22.39
C VAL A 49 13.52 14.84 23.72
N PRO A 50 13.72 14.10 24.82
CA PRO A 50 13.10 14.42 26.09
C PRO A 50 13.56 15.78 26.66
N SER A 51 12.66 16.50 27.34
CA SER A 51 13.01 17.72 28.08
C SER A 51 12.09 17.91 29.30
N ASP A 52 12.61 18.53 30.36
CA ASP A 52 11.90 18.69 31.65
C ASP A 52 10.81 19.77 31.65
N MET A 53 10.66 20.54 30.57
CA MET A 53 9.63 21.58 30.51
C MET A 53 8.24 20.99 30.23
N SER A 54 7.26 21.31 31.06
CA SER A 54 5.85 20.98 30.76
C SER A 54 5.33 21.88 29.63
N ARG A 55 4.78 21.30 28.56
CA ARG A 55 4.13 22.07 27.49
C ARG A 55 2.62 21.85 27.60
N LYS A 56 1.86 22.92 27.86
CA LYS A 56 0.40 22.84 27.80
C LYS A 56 -0.06 22.76 26.34
N ARG A 57 -0.96 21.82 26.01
CA ARG A 57 -1.69 21.77 24.74
C ARG A 57 -2.44 23.10 24.58
N GLY A 58 -2.05 23.90 23.60
CA GLY A 58 -2.65 25.20 23.30
C GLY A 58 -2.84 25.33 21.80
N PHE A 59 -4.03 25.79 21.40
CA PHE A 59 -4.31 26.16 20.01
C PHE A 59 -3.35 27.26 19.57
N SER A 60 -2.53 26.98 18.56
CA SER A 60 -1.69 28.01 17.94
C SER A 60 -1.68 27.86 16.43
N LEU A 61 -2.09 28.94 15.75
CA LEU A 61 -2.00 29.09 14.30
C LEU A 61 -0.54 29.20 13.82
N SER A 62 0.42 29.45 14.72
CA SER A 62 1.85 29.44 14.40
C SER A 62 2.67 28.69 15.46
N LYS A 63 2.94 27.41 15.23
CA LYS A 63 4.12 26.74 15.79
C LYS A 63 5.32 27.14 14.93
N LYS A 64 6.05 28.17 15.37
CA LYS A 64 7.43 28.39 14.93
C LYS A 64 8.33 27.65 15.92
N PHE A 65 9.03 26.63 15.44
CA PHE A 65 10.13 26.05 16.21
C PHE A 65 11.30 27.01 16.13
N ALA A 66 12.03 27.19 17.23
CA ALA A 66 13.24 27.99 17.22
C ALA A 66 14.28 27.32 16.31
N GLU A 67 14.91 28.10 15.46
CA GLU A 67 16.10 27.66 14.73
C GLU A 67 17.20 27.34 15.76
N VAL A 68 17.90 26.23 15.56
CA VAL A 68 18.98 25.81 16.45
C VAL A 68 20.22 26.63 16.09
N PRO A 69 20.68 27.56 16.95
CA PRO A 69 21.87 28.34 16.64
C PRO A 69 23.12 27.45 16.69
N ALA A 70 24.19 27.85 15.99
CA ALA A 70 25.45 27.11 15.98
C ALA A 70 26.10 26.92 17.38
N SER A 71 25.66 27.69 18.39
CA SER A 71 26.07 27.54 19.78
C SER A 71 25.48 26.30 20.48
N ARG A 72 24.45 25.65 19.93
CA ARG A 72 23.84 24.41 20.46
C ARG A 72 24.31 23.17 19.70
N ARG A 73 25.63 22.95 19.69
CA ARG A 73 26.29 21.85 18.96
C ARG A 73 25.71 20.47 19.31
N THR A 74 25.42 20.23 20.58
CA THR A 74 24.83 18.96 21.04
C THR A 74 23.44 18.69 20.44
N GLU A 75 22.57 19.70 20.32
CA GLU A 75 21.23 19.55 19.72
C GLU A 75 21.31 19.24 18.22
N ALA A 76 22.27 19.84 17.52
CA ALA A 76 22.53 19.56 16.11
C ALA A 76 23.10 18.13 15.91
N ALA A 77 24.01 17.69 16.78
CA ALA A 77 24.58 16.34 16.75
C ALA A 77 23.51 15.25 16.99
N LYS A 78 22.60 15.46 17.95
CA LYS A 78 21.46 14.54 18.19
C LYS A 78 20.57 14.39 16.95
N PHE A 79 20.27 15.50 16.27
CA PHE A 79 19.54 15.48 15.01
C PHE A 79 20.30 14.72 13.92
N ALA A 80 21.60 15.00 13.74
CA ALA A 80 22.43 14.38 12.72
C ALA A 80 22.48 12.85 12.87
N GLN A 81 22.63 12.33 14.10
CA GLN A 81 22.63 10.89 14.34
C GLN A 81 21.34 10.20 13.92
N LEU A 82 20.19 10.75 14.29
CA LEU A 82 18.91 10.15 13.92
C LEU A 82 18.65 10.28 12.42
N TRP A 83 18.91 11.46 11.85
CA TRP A 83 18.76 11.70 10.42
C TRP A 83 19.63 10.73 9.60
N ASN A 84 20.90 10.57 9.96
CA ASN A 84 21.83 9.70 9.25
C ASN A 84 21.46 8.22 9.36
N GLU A 85 20.87 7.78 10.48
CA GLU A 85 20.33 6.42 10.58
C GLU A 85 19.12 6.21 9.66
N VAL A 86 18.25 7.22 9.50
CA VAL A 86 17.15 7.17 8.51
C VAL A 86 17.71 7.08 7.09
N ILE A 87 18.66 7.94 6.71
CA ILE A 87 19.28 7.91 5.38
C ILE A 87 20.02 6.58 5.15
N GLY A 88 20.71 6.05 6.16
CA GLY A 88 21.34 4.74 6.12
C GLY A 88 20.33 3.63 5.84
N SER A 89 19.15 3.67 6.48
CA SER A 89 18.10 2.68 6.22
C SER A 89 17.58 2.72 4.78
N PHE A 90 17.48 3.90 4.15
CA PHE A 90 17.09 3.99 2.74
C PHE A 90 18.14 3.35 1.83
N ARG A 91 19.42 3.46 2.18
CA ARG A 91 20.48 2.80 1.42
C ARG A 91 20.46 1.28 1.60
N GLU A 92 20.23 0.80 2.82
CA GLU A 92 20.06 -0.63 3.14
C GLU A 92 18.85 -1.24 2.40
N GLU A 93 17.78 -0.47 2.21
CA GLU A 93 16.58 -0.85 1.46
C GLU A 93 16.72 -0.69 -0.06
N ASP A 94 17.86 -0.18 -0.54
CA ASP A 94 18.17 0.14 -1.94
C ASP A 94 17.26 1.22 -2.57
N LEU A 95 16.68 2.11 -1.76
CA LEU A 95 15.90 3.26 -2.23
C LEU A 95 16.77 4.40 -2.78
N ILE A 96 18.02 4.49 -2.33
CA ILE A 96 19.01 5.48 -2.77
C ILE A 96 20.36 4.80 -3.08
N ASN A 97 21.17 5.41 -3.94
CA ASN A 97 22.56 4.96 -4.19
C ASN A 97 23.57 5.57 -3.21
N ASP A 98 24.84 5.15 -3.28
CA ASP A 98 25.91 5.63 -2.39
C ASP A 98 26.12 7.15 -2.53
N ARG A 99 26.02 7.67 -3.77
CA ARG A 99 26.18 9.11 -4.04
C ARG A 99 25.03 9.93 -3.43
N GLU A 100 23.80 9.46 -3.53
CA GLU A 100 22.63 10.11 -2.94
C GLU A 100 22.67 10.06 -1.42
N MET A 101 23.14 8.94 -0.83
CA MET A 101 23.41 8.84 0.59
C MET A 101 24.39 9.94 1.03
N ASP A 102 25.55 10.04 0.38
CA ASP A 102 26.57 11.06 0.71
C ASP A 102 26.04 12.51 0.58
N MET A 103 25.10 12.76 -0.36
CA MET A 103 24.46 14.07 -0.50
C MET A 103 23.44 14.39 0.59
N LEU A 104 22.87 13.38 1.26
CA LEU A 104 21.81 13.51 2.25
C LEU A 104 22.34 13.48 3.70
N LEU A 105 23.52 12.92 3.94
CA LEU A 105 24.11 12.83 5.27
C LEU A 105 24.44 14.22 5.85
N VAL A 106 24.21 14.35 7.16
CA VAL A 106 24.54 15.52 7.98
C VAL A 106 25.79 15.20 8.79
N PRO A 107 26.88 15.98 8.69
CA PRO A 107 28.11 15.67 9.43
C PRO A 107 27.93 15.62 10.94
N TYR A 108 28.66 14.73 11.60
CA TYR A 108 28.87 14.80 13.04
C TYR A 108 29.84 15.95 13.30
N THR A 109 29.43 16.92 14.12
CA THR A 109 30.20 18.14 14.41
C THR A 109 31.51 17.79 15.12
N SER A 110 32.56 17.49 14.37
CA SER A 110 33.86 17.05 14.89
C SER A 110 34.95 18.12 14.76
N PHE A 111 34.62 19.32 14.26
CA PHE A 111 35.55 20.44 14.11
C PHE A 111 35.27 21.54 15.15
N PRO A 112 36.10 21.64 16.21
CA PRO A 112 35.93 22.68 17.23
C PRO A 112 36.04 24.11 16.66
N SER A 113 36.82 24.29 15.59
CA SER A 113 37.07 25.56 14.90
C SER A 113 35.86 26.06 14.11
N LEU A 114 34.97 25.18 13.64
CA LEU A 114 33.81 25.57 12.83
C LEU A 114 32.71 26.16 13.72
N LYS A 115 32.42 27.46 13.56
CA LYS A 115 31.34 28.16 14.28
C LYS A 115 30.02 28.21 13.51
N VAL A 116 29.88 27.44 12.44
CA VAL A 116 28.68 27.40 11.58
C VAL A 116 28.04 26.02 11.58
N MET A 117 26.73 25.97 11.27
CA MET A 117 26.01 24.71 11.12
C MET A 117 26.36 24.06 9.79
N GLN A 118 26.74 22.78 9.83
CA GLN A 118 27.05 22.01 8.63
C GLN A 118 25.76 21.39 8.06
N TRP A 119 25.35 21.90 6.91
CA TRP A 119 24.15 21.40 6.22
C TRP A 119 24.50 20.26 5.25
N PRO A 120 23.56 19.36 4.97
CA PRO A 120 23.77 18.27 4.03
C PRO A 120 23.97 18.80 2.59
N PRO A 121 24.86 18.19 1.77
CA PRO A 121 25.25 18.74 0.46
C PRO A 121 24.09 19.02 -0.50
N PHE A 122 22.99 18.28 -0.45
CA PHE A 122 21.84 18.51 -1.34
C PHE A 122 21.17 19.89 -1.17
N LEU A 123 21.33 20.52 0.01
CA LEU A 123 20.89 21.91 0.26
C LEU A 123 21.88 22.94 -0.23
N LEU A 124 23.17 22.56 -0.30
CA LEU A 124 24.30 23.42 -0.64
C LEU A 124 24.67 23.35 -2.14
N ALA A 125 24.00 22.47 -2.89
CA ALA A 125 24.20 22.28 -4.32
C ALA A 125 24.15 23.60 -5.10
N GLY A 126 25.18 23.86 -5.91
CA GLY A 126 25.31 25.07 -6.72
C GLY A 126 25.68 26.35 -5.95
N LYS A 127 25.69 26.35 -4.61
CA LYS A 127 25.92 27.57 -3.81
C LYS A 127 27.35 28.09 -3.90
N ILE A 128 28.36 27.21 -3.80
CA ILE A 128 29.77 27.63 -3.93
C ILE A 128 30.08 28.13 -5.35
N PRO A 129 29.70 27.43 -6.44
CA PRO A 129 29.86 27.97 -7.80
C PRO A 129 29.26 29.37 -8.00
N ILE A 130 28.05 29.61 -7.49
CA ILE A 130 27.40 30.93 -7.55
C ILE A 130 28.19 31.97 -6.72
N ALA A 131 28.67 31.59 -5.53
CA ALA A 131 29.50 32.47 -4.71
C ALA A 131 30.85 32.81 -5.39
N LEU A 132 31.44 31.87 -6.13
CA LEU A 132 32.65 32.09 -6.93
C LEU A 132 32.39 33.05 -8.09
N GLU A 133 31.25 32.92 -8.78
CA GLU A 133 30.84 33.87 -9.82
C GLU A 133 30.65 35.28 -9.24
N PHE A 134 29.93 35.40 -8.12
CA PHE A 134 29.77 36.66 -7.41
C PHE A 134 31.12 37.28 -7.05
N ALA A 135 32.06 36.51 -6.50
CA ALA A 135 33.39 36.99 -6.16
C ALA A 135 34.18 37.44 -7.40
N SER A 136 34.08 36.71 -8.52
CA SER A 136 34.83 37.01 -9.74
C SER A 136 34.37 38.27 -10.48
N GLU A 137 33.08 38.61 -10.37
CA GLU A 137 32.47 39.78 -11.04
C GLU A 137 32.39 41.00 -10.12
N PHE A 138 32.57 40.84 -8.81
CA PHE A 138 32.48 41.94 -7.84
C PHE A 138 33.71 42.84 -7.86
N GLN A 139 33.50 44.15 -8.01
CA GLN A 139 34.55 45.18 -7.95
C GLN A 139 34.30 46.26 -6.87
N SER A 140 33.23 46.13 -6.07
CA SER A 140 32.86 47.11 -5.03
C SER A 140 33.40 46.72 -3.65
N ARG A 141 32.80 47.23 -2.54
CA ARG A 141 33.27 47.00 -1.17
C ARG A 141 33.04 45.55 -0.72
N ASP A 142 33.96 45.01 0.07
CA ASP A 142 33.87 43.67 0.69
C ASP A 142 32.53 43.43 1.42
N SER A 143 32.00 44.47 2.09
CA SER A 143 30.73 44.42 2.80
C SER A 143 29.55 44.06 1.89
N ASP A 144 29.56 44.54 0.66
CA ASP A 144 28.46 44.33 -0.29
C ASP A 144 28.48 42.91 -0.87
N LEU A 145 29.69 42.38 -1.13
CA LEU A 145 29.88 40.97 -1.51
C LEU A 145 29.43 40.06 -0.38
N TRP A 146 29.87 40.34 0.85
CA TRP A 146 29.50 39.54 2.02
C TRP A 146 28.01 39.61 2.33
N ASN A 147 27.37 40.78 2.18
CA ASN A 147 25.92 40.92 2.32
C ASN A 147 25.15 40.09 1.27
N ARG A 148 25.65 40.03 0.02
CA ARG A 148 25.07 39.19 -1.02
C ARG A 148 25.25 37.70 -0.73
N ILE A 149 26.37 37.33 -0.11
CA ILE A 149 26.60 35.95 0.37
C ILE A 149 25.66 35.60 1.53
N CYS A 150 25.52 36.51 2.49
CA CYS A 150 24.67 36.33 3.67
C CYS A 150 23.17 36.41 3.38
N ALA A 151 22.76 36.87 2.20
CA ALA A 151 21.35 36.85 1.79
C ALA A 151 20.78 35.41 1.69
N ASP A 152 21.65 34.42 1.50
CA ASP A 152 21.32 33.00 1.58
C ASP A 152 22.15 32.32 2.66
N GLU A 153 21.53 31.97 3.79
CA GLU A 153 22.21 31.35 4.93
C GLU A 153 22.89 30.03 4.56
N TYR A 154 22.34 29.26 3.60
CA TYR A 154 23.00 28.03 3.13
C TYR A 154 24.28 28.34 2.34
N MET A 155 24.27 29.40 1.52
CA MET A 155 25.45 29.83 0.77
C MET A 155 26.56 30.31 1.69
N LYS A 156 26.22 31.14 2.68
CA LYS A 156 27.14 31.58 3.73
C LYS A 156 27.77 30.39 4.48
N CYS A 157 26.96 29.42 4.92
CA CYS A 157 27.48 28.23 5.59
C CYS A 157 28.41 27.42 4.67
N ALA A 158 28.05 27.22 3.40
CA ALA A 158 28.85 26.46 2.45
C ALA A 158 30.20 27.13 2.14
N VAL A 159 30.25 28.46 2.02
CA VAL A 159 31.49 29.21 1.76
C VAL A 159 32.44 29.11 2.95
N ILE A 160 31.93 29.34 4.17
CA ILE A 160 32.74 29.24 5.40
C ILE A 160 33.25 27.82 5.58
N GLU A 161 32.37 26.82 5.42
CA GLU A 161 32.75 25.41 5.53
C GLU A 161 33.79 25.00 4.48
N GLY A 162 33.59 25.39 3.22
CA GLY A 162 34.52 25.08 2.14
C GLY A 162 35.91 25.65 2.40
N TYR A 163 36.00 26.89 2.89
CA TYR A 163 37.27 27.53 3.24
C TYR A 163 37.99 26.80 4.38
N GLU A 164 37.29 26.46 5.47
CA GLU A 164 37.88 25.75 6.61
C GLU A 164 38.33 24.33 6.24
N LEU A 165 37.58 23.60 5.40
CA LEU A 165 37.97 22.28 4.92
C LEU A 165 39.21 22.33 4.02
N ILE A 166 39.35 23.37 3.20
CA ILE A 166 40.56 23.59 2.40
C ILE A 166 41.78 23.78 3.31
N LYS A 167 41.66 24.63 4.35
CA LYS A 167 42.74 24.82 5.34
C LYS A 167 43.16 23.50 5.99
N LEU A 168 42.18 22.73 6.45
CA LEU A 168 42.42 21.43 7.09
C LEU A 168 43.13 20.43 6.16
N ILE A 169 42.70 20.33 4.90
CA ILE A 169 43.31 19.40 3.93
C ILE A 169 44.74 19.82 3.63
N LEU A 170 45.01 21.12 3.50
CA LEU A 170 46.37 21.64 3.31
C LEU A 170 47.27 21.36 4.53
N ASP A 171 46.76 21.61 5.74
CA ASP A 171 47.49 21.37 7.00
C ASP A 171 47.87 19.90 7.22
N LEU A 172 47.05 18.98 6.72
CA LEU A 172 47.29 17.54 6.79
C LEU A 172 48.18 17.02 5.65
N LEU A 173 48.09 17.62 4.47
CA LEU A 173 48.86 17.21 3.29
C LEU A 173 50.30 17.74 3.31
N VAL A 174 50.52 18.95 3.83
CA VAL A 174 51.83 19.63 3.87
C VAL A 174 52.49 19.42 5.23
N VAL A 175 53.62 18.72 5.23
CA VAL A 175 54.33 18.30 6.45
C VAL A 175 55.69 18.98 6.61
N GLY A 176 56.26 19.49 5.52
CA GLY A 176 57.50 20.25 5.56
C GLY A 176 57.37 21.55 6.37
N ALA A 177 58.33 21.82 7.25
CA ALA A 177 58.25 22.91 8.21
C ALA A 177 58.32 24.30 7.54
N ASN A 178 59.10 24.43 6.46
CA ASN A 178 59.23 25.68 5.70
C ASN A 178 57.97 25.93 4.86
N GLU A 179 57.47 24.89 4.21
CA GLU A 179 56.27 24.91 3.36
C GLU A 179 55.02 25.22 4.18
N LYS A 180 54.90 24.59 5.36
CA LYS A 180 53.80 24.87 6.30
C LYS A 180 53.83 26.30 6.83
N ARG A 181 55.03 26.85 7.08
CA ARG A 181 55.19 28.25 7.49
C ARG A 181 54.77 29.22 6.38
N ILE A 182 55.19 28.97 5.13
CA ILE A 182 54.81 29.79 3.97
C ILE A 182 53.29 29.76 3.74
N ILE A 183 52.67 28.58 3.71
CA ILE A 183 51.21 28.45 3.57
C ILE A 183 50.49 29.13 4.75
N GLY A 184 51.00 28.95 5.97
CA GLY A 184 50.47 29.61 7.17
C GLY A 184 50.51 31.14 7.07
N THR A 185 51.61 31.72 6.59
CA THR A 185 51.72 33.18 6.36
C THR A 185 50.69 33.67 5.34
N ILE A 186 50.50 32.93 4.23
CA ILE A 186 49.48 33.28 3.21
C ILE A 186 48.07 33.22 3.80
N ILE A 187 47.74 32.16 4.55
CA ILE A 187 46.42 32.03 5.20
C ILE A 187 46.20 33.18 6.19
N ASN A 188 47.19 33.50 7.02
CA ASN A 188 47.10 34.60 7.99
C ASN A 188 46.91 35.96 7.31
N ASP A 189 47.56 36.21 6.16
CA ASP A 189 47.36 37.44 5.41
C ASP A 189 45.94 37.52 4.82
N ILE A 190 45.43 36.42 4.26
CA ILE A 190 44.04 36.32 3.79
C ILE A 190 43.07 36.62 4.95
N GLU A 191 43.25 36.01 6.12
CA GLU A 191 42.39 36.20 7.29
C GLU A 191 42.46 37.65 7.82
N SER A 192 43.65 38.25 7.88
CA SER A 192 43.84 39.67 8.25
C SER A 192 43.12 40.62 7.29
N ASN A 193 43.12 40.32 5.98
CA ASN A 193 42.40 41.10 4.98
C ASN A 193 40.88 40.94 5.08
N ILE A 194 40.39 39.74 5.42
CA ILE A 194 38.97 39.50 5.71
C ILE A 194 38.54 40.31 6.94
N GLU A 195 39.32 40.29 8.03
CA GLU A 195 39.02 41.03 9.26
C GLU A 195 39.00 42.56 9.04
N LYS A 196 39.93 43.08 8.24
CA LYS A 196 40.04 44.51 7.91
C LYS A 196 39.07 44.96 6.81
N SER A 197 38.34 44.04 6.18
CA SER A 197 37.46 44.31 5.01
C SER A 197 38.22 44.96 3.85
N THR A 198 39.43 44.47 3.56
CA THR A 198 40.32 44.93 2.47
C THR A 198 40.66 43.82 1.47
N LEU A 199 39.93 42.71 1.49
CA LEU A 199 40.19 41.54 0.66
C LEU A 199 40.07 41.85 -0.84
N LEU A 200 39.02 42.55 -1.30
CA LEU A 200 38.87 42.90 -2.72
C LEU A 200 39.87 43.96 -3.19
N ALA A 201 40.46 44.73 -2.26
CA ALA A 201 41.50 45.70 -2.57
C ALA A 201 42.87 45.02 -2.81
N ASN A 202 43.14 43.95 -2.06
CA ASN A 202 44.46 43.30 -2.04
C ASN A 202 44.50 41.96 -2.81
N PHE A 203 43.35 41.38 -3.16
CA PHE A 203 43.24 40.13 -3.92
C PHE A 203 42.31 40.25 -5.14
N ARG A 204 42.80 39.84 -6.31
CA ARG A 204 42.07 39.74 -7.57
C ARG A 204 41.25 38.45 -7.63
N MET A 205 39.95 38.57 -7.40
CA MET A 205 39.04 37.42 -7.28
C MET A 205 38.67 36.74 -8.60
N ASN A 206 38.96 37.34 -9.76
CA ASN A 206 38.74 36.74 -11.08
C ASN A 206 39.53 35.43 -11.30
N HIS A 207 40.61 35.21 -10.57
CA HIS A 207 41.42 33.98 -10.62
C HIS A 207 40.98 32.90 -9.60
N LEU A 208 40.10 33.23 -8.65
CA LEU A 208 39.60 32.29 -7.64
C LEU A 208 38.87 31.05 -8.25
N PRO A 209 38.06 31.18 -9.32
CA PRO A 209 37.48 30.01 -9.99
C PRO A 209 38.53 29.05 -10.58
N ALA A 210 39.66 29.58 -11.05
CA ALA A 210 40.77 28.75 -11.58
C ALA A 210 41.48 27.99 -10.45
N LEU A 211 41.70 28.65 -9.30
CA LEU A 211 42.23 28.02 -8.09
C LEU A 211 41.30 26.88 -7.62
N CYS A 212 39.99 27.12 -7.56
CA CYS A 212 39.00 26.12 -7.17
C CYS A 212 39.03 24.88 -8.10
N LYS A 213 39.16 25.07 -9.42
CA LYS A 213 39.31 23.95 -10.37
C LYS A 213 40.56 23.10 -10.12
N LYS A 214 41.69 23.73 -9.77
CA LYS A 214 42.92 23.01 -9.41
C LYS A 214 42.73 22.22 -8.11
N PHE A 215 42.02 22.79 -7.13
CA PHE A 215 41.66 22.11 -5.89
C PHE A 215 40.76 20.89 -6.11
N VAL A 216 39.75 20.98 -6.97
CA VAL A 216 38.91 19.83 -7.33
C VAL A 216 39.76 18.68 -7.90
N LYS A 217 40.70 19.01 -8.81
CA LYS A 217 41.62 18.01 -9.38
C LYS A 217 42.55 17.40 -8.31
N LEU A 218 42.98 18.19 -7.33
CA LEU A 218 43.73 17.66 -6.18
C LEU A 218 42.88 16.65 -5.39
N LEU A 219 41.62 16.97 -5.09
CA LEU A 219 40.71 16.08 -4.35
C LEU A 219 40.46 14.75 -5.06
N GLU A 220 40.30 14.77 -6.40
CA GLU A 220 40.17 13.54 -7.22
C GLU A 220 41.39 12.62 -7.04
N ILE A 221 42.61 13.19 -7.06
CA ILE A 221 43.86 12.43 -6.88
C ILE A 221 44.00 11.93 -5.43
N LEU A 222 43.64 12.75 -4.44
CA LEU A 222 43.67 12.37 -3.03
C LEU A 222 42.70 11.22 -2.71
N LYS A 223 41.57 11.16 -3.40
CA LYS A 223 40.56 10.11 -3.24
C LYS A 223 41.00 8.77 -3.81
N GLU A 224 41.73 8.76 -4.93
CA GLU A 224 42.29 7.54 -5.51
C GLU A 224 43.43 6.96 -4.66
N GLY A 225 44.23 7.83 -4.01
CA GLY A 225 45.32 7.42 -3.14
C GLY A 225 46.48 6.70 -3.87
N ASP A 226 46.56 6.82 -5.19
CA ASP A 226 47.59 6.16 -6.00
C ASP A 226 48.96 6.85 -5.83
N GLN A 227 49.91 6.15 -5.20
CA GLN A 227 51.28 6.58 -4.97
C GLN A 227 51.97 7.11 -6.25
N SER A 228 51.63 6.57 -7.43
CA SER A 228 52.22 6.97 -8.72
C SER A 228 51.96 8.44 -9.07
N LYS A 229 50.90 9.03 -8.51
CA LYS A 229 50.48 10.42 -8.77
C LYS A 229 51.14 11.46 -7.86
N ARG A 230 52.10 11.06 -7.01
CA ARG A 230 52.79 11.99 -6.08
C ARG A 230 53.38 13.22 -6.78
N ASN A 231 54.05 13.04 -7.91
CA ASN A 231 54.64 14.15 -8.67
C ASN A 231 53.56 15.09 -9.25
N VAL A 232 52.38 14.57 -9.59
CA VAL A 232 51.25 15.36 -10.05
C VAL A 232 50.68 16.21 -8.91
N VAL A 233 50.64 15.67 -7.69
CA VAL A 233 50.22 16.43 -6.48
C VAL A 233 51.20 17.57 -6.19
N VAL A 234 52.51 17.32 -6.25
CA VAL A 234 53.55 18.35 -6.09
C VAL A 234 53.37 19.48 -7.10
N LEU A 235 53.21 19.15 -8.39
CA LEU A 235 52.98 20.12 -9.45
C LEU A 235 51.68 20.91 -9.24
N LEU A 236 50.59 20.24 -8.83
CA LEU A 236 49.32 20.91 -8.56
C LEU A 236 49.41 21.87 -7.37
N LEU A 237 50.11 21.51 -6.29
CA LEU A 237 50.32 22.40 -5.15
C LEU A 237 51.16 23.62 -5.53
N GLN A 238 52.20 23.41 -6.34
CA GLN A 238 53.04 24.50 -6.88
C GLN A 238 52.21 25.45 -7.77
N ASP A 239 51.44 24.89 -8.70
CA ASP A 239 50.54 25.65 -9.57
C ASP A 239 49.52 26.48 -8.76
N MET A 240 48.97 25.91 -7.69
CA MET A 240 48.01 26.61 -6.84
C MET A 240 48.67 27.75 -6.06
N LEU A 241 49.88 27.52 -5.55
CA LEU A 241 50.67 28.56 -4.90
C LEU A 241 50.98 29.71 -5.87
N GLU A 242 51.35 29.40 -7.13
CA GLU A 242 51.59 30.41 -8.16
C GLU A 242 50.32 31.22 -8.45
N VAL A 243 49.15 30.58 -8.61
CA VAL A 243 47.88 31.30 -8.81
C VAL A 243 47.58 32.27 -7.65
N VAL A 244 47.80 31.84 -6.41
CA VAL A 244 47.54 32.70 -5.23
C VAL A 244 48.52 33.87 -5.17
N THR A 245 49.82 33.59 -5.28
CA THR A 245 50.88 34.59 -5.07
C THR A 245 51.11 35.52 -6.26
N ARG A 246 50.96 35.04 -7.50
CA ARG A 246 51.25 35.80 -8.73
C ARG A 246 50.02 36.41 -9.37
N ASP A 247 48.92 35.65 -9.44
CA ASP A 247 47.73 36.06 -10.19
C ASP A 247 46.69 36.74 -9.30
N MET A 248 46.51 36.26 -8.06
CA MET A 248 45.52 36.79 -7.12
C MET A 248 46.06 37.96 -6.28
N MET A 249 47.23 37.84 -5.65
CA MET A 249 47.74 38.89 -4.76
C MET A 249 48.18 40.15 -5.52
N VAL A 250 47.79 41.33 -5.03
CA VAL A 250 48.15 42.62 -5.63
C VAL A 250 49.48 43.16 -5.08
N THR A 251 49.82 42.82 -3.83
CA THR A 251 51.06 43.24 -3.16
C THR A 251 51.79 42.02 -2.60
N GLU A 252 53.12 41.97 -2.76
CA GLU A 252 53.93 40.89 -2.20
C GLU A 252 54.00 40.99 -0.67
N ILE A 253 53.83 39.87 0.03
CA ILE A 253 54.00 39.82 1.49
C ILE A 253 55.49 39.99 1.80
N LEU A 254 55.86 41.05 2.53
CA LEU A 254 57.24 41.33 2.92
C LEU A 254 57.91 40.14 3.64
N GLU A 255 57.15 39.40 4.47
CA GLU A 255 57.62 38.20 5.18
C GLU A 255 57.95 37.02 4.24
N LEU A 256 57.33 36.91 3.06
CA LEU A 256 57.68 35.89 2.06
C LEU A 256 59.04 36.20 1.41
N ALA A 257 59.34 37.48 1.21
CA ALA A 257 60.63 37.94 0.69
C ALA A 257 61.77 37.75 1.73
N GLU A 258 61.49 37.93 3.02
CA GLU A 258 62.46 37.67 4.12
C GLU A 258 62.74 36.18 4.36
N LEU A 259 61.78 35.30 4.04
CA LEU A 259 61.94 33.84 4.10
C LEU A 259 62.72 33.26 2.90
N GLY A 260 63.21 34.10 1.99
CA GLY A 260 64.01 33.68 0.83
C GLY A 260 63.20 33.00 -0.27
N TYR A 261 61.86 33.14 -0.28
CA TYR A 261 61.03 32.58 -1.34
C TYR A 261 61.16 33.41 -2.62
N THR A 262 61.82 32.85 -3.64
CA THR A 262 61.84 33.40 -5.00
C THR A 262 60.87 32.63 -5.88
N TYR A 263 60.13 33.31 -6.78
CA TYR A 263 59.19 32.70 -7.74
C TYR A 263 59.78 31.61 -8.69
N ARG A 264 61.06 31.26 -8.53
CA ARG A 264 61.77 30.25 -9.32
C ARG A 264 61.99 28.93 -8.57
N ASP A 265 61.62 28.83 -7.29
CA ASP A 265 61.87 27.63 -6.49
C ASP A 265 60.67 26.66 -6.50
N HIS A 266 60.94 25.38 -6.78
CA HIS A 266 59.96 24.30 -6.66
C HIS A 266 59.75 23.93 -5.19
N LEU A 267 58.97 24.74 -4.47
CA LEU A 267 58.76 24.65 -3.02
C LEU A 267 58.37 23.24 -2.54
N PHE A 268 57.53 22.53 -3.30
CA PHE A 268 57.06 21.20 -2.92
C PHE A 268 57.88 20.05 -3.53
N ALA A 269 58.95 20.34 -4.28
CA ALA A 269 59.84 19.31 -4.82
C ALA A 269 60.78 18.79 -3.73
N ALA A 270 60.99 17.48 -3.68
CA ALA A 270 61.84 16.86 -2.67
C ALA A 270 63.33 17.20 -2.91
N ILE A 271 63.81 18.26 -2.25
CA ILE A 271 65.22 18.64 -2.24
C ILE A 271 65.89 18.20 -0.92
N ASP A 272 65.12 17.99 0.15
CA ASP A 272 65.57 17.59 1.50
C ASP A 272 65.24 16.12 1.86
N PRO A 273 65.92 15.51 2.84
CA PRO A 273 65.65 14.15 3.33
C PRO A 273 64.28 14.00 4.02
N ILE A 274 63.59 15.10 4.33
CA ILE A 274 62.25 15.14 4.92
C ILE A 274 61.23 15.45 3.81
N PRO A 275 60.17 14.65 3.63
CA PRO A 275 59.19 14.89 2.57
C PRO A 275 58.35 16.15 2.84
N ALA A 276 58.31 17.08 1.89
CA ALA A 276 57.49 18.30 1.95
C ALA A 276 55.98 18.00 2.02
N ILE A 277 55.54 16.88 1.42
CA ILE A 277 54.14 16.43 1.42
C ILE A 277 53.99 14.99 1.93
N ALA A 278 52.89 14.74 2.65
CA ALA A 278 52.46 13.40 3.05
C ALA A 278 51.46 12.83 2.04
N PHE A 279 51.97 12.12 1.02
CA PHE A 279 51.14 11.46 0.02
C PHE A 279 51.60 10.01 -0.26
N PRO A 280 50.67 9.03 -0.22
CA PRO A 280 49.27 9.15 0.16
C PRO A 280 49.15 9.44 1.68
N PRO A 281 48.19 10.28 2.09
CA PRO A 281 47.92 10.55 3.51
C PRO A 281 47.42 9.29 4.23
N VAL A 282 47.60 9.24 5.55
CA VAL A 282 47.08 8.12 6.37
C VAL A 282 45.56 8.07 6.23
N ALA A 283 45.05 7.01 5.61
CA ALA A 283 43.63 6.86 5.32
C ALA A 283 42.83 6.57 6.60
N THR A 284 42.42 7.62 7.31
CA THR A 284 41.38 7.51 8.34
C THR A 284 40.00 7.63 7.70
N ALA A 285 38.97 7.03 8.32
CA ALA A 285 37.60 7.16 7.85
C ALA A 285 37.15 8.64 7.80
N GLN A 286 37.57 9.42 8.80
CA GLN A 286 37.33 10.86 8.88
C GLN A 286 37.99 11.60 7.69
N TRP A 287 39.23 11.27 7.33
CA TRP A 287 39.92 11.86 6.17
C TRP A 287 39.18 11.62 4.86
N GLN A 288 38.73 10.38 4.63
CA GLN A 288 37.96 10.05 3.42
C GLN A 288 36.61 10.77 3.38
N GLU A 289 35.94 10.93 4.52
CA GLU A 289 34.67 11.65 4.62
C GLU A 289 34.86 13.14 4.28
N GLN A 290 35.90 13.79 4.79
CA GLN A 290 36.16 15.21 4.52
C GLN A 290 36.51 15.48 3.05
N ILE A 291 37.34 14.63 2.43
CA ILE A 291 37.65 14.76 1.00
C ILE A 291 36.38 14.65 0.17
N LYS A 292 35.59 13.59 0.39
CA LYS A 292 34.32 13.39 -0.33
C LYS A 292 33.36 14.56 -0.12
N ARG A 293 33.28 15.08 1.11
CA ARG A 293 32.42 16.22 1.43
C ARG A 293 32.82 17.48 0.68
N LEU A 294 34.11 17.86 0.71
CA LEU A 294 34.58 19.04 0.00
C LEU A 294 34.43 18.87 -1.53
N GLU A 295 34.72 17.69 -2.06
CA GLU A 295 34.49 17.35 -3.48
C GLU A 295 33.03 17.61 -3.85
N LEU A 296 32.06 17.13 -3.05
CA LEU A 296 30.64 17.36 -3.29
C LEU A 296 30.27 18.85 -3.21
N LEU A 297 30.77 19.60 -2.21
CA LEU A 297 30.50 21.02 -2.07
C LEU A 297 30.98 21.84 -3.28
N LEU A 298 32.14 21.49 -3.85
CA LEU A 298 32.75 22.19 -4.97
C LEU A 298 32.19 21.77 -6.34
N THR A 299 31.78 20.51 -6.51
CA THR A 299 31.43 19.95 -7.83
C THR A 299 29.94 19.81 -8.10
N VAL A 300 29.10 19.75 -7.06
CA VAL A 300 27.67 19.49 -7.22
C VAL A 300 26.95 20.72 -7.78
N LYS A 301 26.40 20.55 -8.98
CA LYS A 301 25.59 21.55 -9.70
C LYS A 301 24.11 21.52 -9.28
N GLU A 302 23.31 22.45 -9.79
CA GLU A 302 21.86 22.55 -9.55
C GLU A 302 21.05 21.28 -9.89
N SER A 303 21.58 20.34 -10.68
CA SER A 303 20.92 19.06 -10.98
C SER A 303 20.60 18.21 -9.73
N ALA A 304 21.20 18.50 -8.58
CA ALA A 304 20.88 17.89 -7.30
C ALA A 304 19.55 18.39 -6.66
N LEU A 305 18.78 19.28 -7.31
CA LEU A 305 17.44 19.72 -6.87
C LEU A 305 16.46 18.56 -6.66
N ASN A 306 16.68 17.45 -7.36
CA ASN A 306 15.80 16.28 -7.39
C ASN A 306 16.28 15.12 -6.50
N VAL A 307 17.20 15.33 -5.57
CA VAL A 307 17.71 14.30 -4.64
C VAL A 307 16.83 14.21 -3.38
N PRO A 308 16.46 13.00 -2.90
CA PRO A 308 16.65 11.70 -3.56
C PRO A 308 15.77 11.56 -4.80
N THR A 309 16.20 10.80 -5.80
CA THR A 309 15.45 10.63 -7.06
C THR A 309 14.26 9.68 -6.93
N ASN A 310 14.40 8.61 -6.15
CA ASN A 310 13.37 7.62 -5.90
C ASN A 310 12.11 8.23 -5.25
N LEU A 311 10.94 7.90 -5.79
CA LEU A 311 9.66 8.47 -5.35
C LEU A 311 9.26 8.04 -3.94
N GLU A 312 9.59 6.81 -3.54
CA GLU A 312 9.27 6.28 -2.22
C GLU A 312 10.14 6.93 -1.13
N ALA A 313 11.44 7.13 -1.40
CA ALA A 313 12.33 7.90 -0.52
C ALA A 313 11.82 9.34 -0.35
N ARG A 314 11.42 10.02 -1.43
CA ARG A 314 10.83 11.37 -1.36
C ARG A 314 9.58 11.40 -0.50
N ARG A 315 8.68 10.42 -0.67
CA ARG A 315 7.43 10.32 0.09
C ARG A 315 7.72 10.11 1.58
N ARG A 316 8.61 9.17 1.92
CA ARG A 316 9.01 8.85 3.30
C ARG A 316 9.61 10.07 4.01
N ILE A 317 10.56 10.76 3.36
CA ILE A 317 11.16 11.99 3.91
C ILE A 317 10.10 13.09 4.07
N ALA A 318 9.29 13.35 3.03
CA ALA A 318 8.28 14.41 3.09
C ALA A 318 7.27 14.17 4.21
N PHE A 319 6.78 12.93 4.34
CA PHE A 319 5.85 12.58 5.41
C PHE A 319 6.50 12.70 6.80
N PHE A 320 7.67 12.10 7.00
CA PHE A 320 8.36 12.13 8.29
C PHE A 320 8.63 13.57 8.72
N THR A 321 9.17 14.39 7.83
CA THR A 321 9.46 15.80 8.11
C THR A 321 8.19 16.61 8.35
N ASN A 322 7.13 16.43 7.56
CA ASN A 322 5.82 17.06 7.82
C ASN A 322 5.28 16.69 9.20
N SER A 323 5.35 15.40 9.55
CA SER A 323 4.79 14.88 10.79
C SER A 323 5.41 15.51 12.05
N LEU A 324 6.69 15.92 11.99
CA LEU A 324 7.34 16.63 13.08
C LEU A 324 6.77 18.04 13.32
N PHE A 325 6.04 18.62 12.38
CA PHE A 325 5.35 19.89 12.59
C PHE A 325 3.90 19.72 13.04
N MET A 326 3.37 18.50 13.00
CA MET A 326 2.03 18.16 13.48
C MET A 326 1.96 18.19 15.01
N GLU A 327 0.76 18.08 15.55
CA GLU A 327 0.57 17.93 16.99
C GLU A 327 0.81 16.48 17.45
N MET A 328 1.76 16.31 18.37
CA MET A 328 2.02 15.04 19.06
C MET A 328 2.48 15.32 20.50
N PRO A 329 2.33 14.35 21.42
CA PRO A 329 2.86 14.47 22.78
C PRO A 329 4.39 14.54 22.79
N ARG A 330 4.96 15.00 23.90
CA ARG A 330 6.42 14.98 24.07
C ARG A 330 6.91 13.57 24.33
N ALA A 331 8.06 13.24 23.76
CA ALA A 331 8.73 11.98 24.02
C ALA A 331 9.26 11.91 25.47
N PRO A 332 8.88 10.88 26.26
CA PRO A 332 9.56 10.59 27.52
C PRO A 332 10.96 9.98 27.24
N PRO A 333 11.88 9.99 28.21
CA PRO A 333 13.09 9.16 28.12
C PRO A 333 12.74 7.69 27.94
N VAL A 334 13.53 6.93 27.15
CA VAL A 334 13.25 5.52 26.84
C VAL A 334 13.08 4.69 28.10
N ARG A 335 13.83 4.98 29.17
CA ARG A 335 13.67 4.27 30.45
C ARG A 335 12.28 4.47 31.10
N LYS A 336 11.65 5.63 30.90
CA LYS A 336 10.36 6.03 31.51
C LYS A 336 9.14 5.71 30.64
N MET A 337 9.33 5.42 29.35
CA MET A 337 8.20 5.11 28.45
C MET A 337 7.48 3.81 28.85
N LEU A 338 6.22 3.66 28.42
CA LEU A 338 5.48 2.39 28.50
C LEU A 338 6.19 1.30 27.67
N SER A 339 6.25 0.09 28.22
CA SER A 339 6.73 -1.07 27.46
C SER A 339 5.59 -1.62 26.61
N PHE A 340 5.94 -2.18 25.45
CA PHE A 340 4.94 -2.68 24.52
C PHE A 340 5.39 -3.95 23.80
N SER A 341 4.40 -4.72 23.36
CA SER A 341 4.60 -5.83 22.42
C SER A 341 3.99 -5.53 21.07
N VAL A 342 4.59 -6.08 20.01
CA VAL A 342 3.92 -6.27 18.72
C VAL A 342 3.44 -7.72 18.62
N LEU A 343 2.25 -7.92 18.05
CA LEU A 343 1.67 -9.24 17.78
C LEU A 343 1.24 -9.36 16.32
N THR A 344 1.83 -10.31 15.60
CA THR A 344 1.53 -10.57 14.18
C THR A 344 1.02 -11.99 13.97
N PRO A 345 -0.21 -12.18 13.47
CA PRO A 345 -0.70 -13.51 13.13
C PRO A 345 -0.14 -13.99 11.79
N TYR A 346 0.40 -15.21 11.75
CA TYR A 346 0.95 -15.86 10.56
C TYR A 346 0.36 -17.25 10.36
N TYR A 347 -0.01 -17.62 9.14
CA TYR A 347 -0.52 -18.97 8.90
C TYR A 347 0.42 -19.83 8.07
N SER A 348 0.56 -19.50 6.79
CA SER A 348 1.31 -20.32 5.83
C SER A 348 1.79 -19.54 4.60
N GLU A 349 1.67 -18.20 4.61
CA GLU A 349 2.14 -17.34 3.54
C GLU A 349 3.66 -17.49 3.32
N GLU A 350 4.20 -17.01 2.20
CA GLU A 350 5.64 -17.10 1.97
C GLU A 350 6.45 -16.30 3.01
N THR A 351 7.41 -16.97 3.66
CA THR A 351 8.29 -16.33 4.64
C THR A 351 9.35 -15.48 3.94
N VAL A 352 10.05 -16.10 2.97
CA VAL A 352 11.05 -15.53 2.06
C VAL A 352 10.85 -16.23 0.71
N TYR A 353 10.91 -15.52 -0.41
CA TYR A 353 10.83 -16.17 -1.72
C TYR A 353 12.01 -17.12 -1.96
N SER A 354 11.76 -18.27 -2.58
CA SER A 354 12.80 -19.21 -3.01
C SER A 354 13.36 -18.85 -4.38
N LYS A 355 14.53 -19.39 -4.72
CA LYS A 355 15.12 -19.24 -6.07
C LYS A 355 14.13 -19.69 -7.17
N ASN A 356 13.49 -20.84 -6.95
CA ASN A 356 12.52 -21.42 -7.88
C ASN A 356 11.31 -20.49 -8.09
N ASP A 357 10.83 -19.83 -7.03
CA ASP A 357 9.71 -18.87 -7.16
C ASP A 357 10.10 -17.68 -8.05
N LEU A 358 11.37 -17.26 -8.00
CA LEU A 358 11.86 -16.13 -8.78
C LEU A 358 12.04 -16.45 -10.26
N GLU A 359 12.45 -17.68 -10.59
CA GLU A 359 12.71 -18.15 -11.95
C GLU A 359 11.45 -18.69 -12.64
N LEU A 360 10.42 -19.08 -11.88
CA LEU A 360 9.18 -19.62 -12.43
C LEU A 360 8.49 -18.57 -13.32
N GLU A 361 8.42 -18.87 -14.63
CA GLU A 361 7.70 -18.06 -15.60
C GLU A 361 6.19 -18.36 -15.53
N ASN A 362 5.37 -17.32 -15.62
CA ASN A 362 3.93 -17.46 -15.78
C ASN A 362 3.57 -17.89 -17.23
N GLU A 363 2.27 -18.03 -17.52
CA GLU A 363 1.76 -18.41 -18.86
C GLU A 363 2.15 -17.43 -19.98
N ASP A 364 2.60 -16.21 -19.63
CA ASP A 364 3.04 -15.15 -20.54
C ASP A 364 4.59 -15.06 -20.65
N GLY A 365 5.34 -15.98 -20.02
CA GLY A 365 6.81 -15.98 -20.02
C GLY A 365 7.45 -14.95 -19.08
N VAL A 366 6.68 -14.42 -18.12
CA VAL A 366 7.12 -13.39 -17.18
C VAL A 366 7.41 -13.99 -15.82
N SER A 367 8.64 -13.83 -15.33
CA SER A 367 9.06 -14.24 -13.98
C SER A 367 8.92 -13.09 -12.97
N ILE A 368 8.89 -13.42 -11.67
CA ILE A 368 8.80 -12.43 -10.59
C ILE A 368 9.97 -11.44 -10.65
N ILE A 369 11.18 -11.94 -10.92
CA ILE A 369 12.36 -11.08 -10.99
C ILE A 369 12.32 -10.12 -12.17
N PHE A 370 11.88 -10.59 -13.36
CA PHE A 370 11.71 -9.73 -14.52
C PHE A 370 10.71 -8.61 -14.23
N TYR A 371 9.59 -8.95 -13.58
CA TYR A 371 8.56 -8.01 -13.18
C TYR A 371 9.11 -6.91 -12.26
N LEU A 372 9.81 -7.29 -11.18
CA LEU A 372 10.34 -6.33 -10.20
C LEU A 372 11.42 -5.42 -10.79
N GLN A 373 12.28 -5.94 -11.65
CA GLN A 373 13.30 -5.14 -12.35
C GLN A 373 12.69 -4.03 -13.24
N LYS A 374 11.49 -4.27 -13.79
CA LYS A 374 10.81 -3.29 -14.64
C LYS A 374 10.00 -2.26 -13.87
N ILE A 375 9.50 -2.60 -12.69
CA ILE A 375 8.72 -1.69 -11.84
C ILE A 375 9.61 -0.85 -10.93
N PHE A 376 10.74 -1.40 -10.47
CA PHE A 376 11.70 -0.73 -9.59
C PHE A 376 13.10 -0.66 -10.23
N PRO A 377 13.26 -0.01 -11.39
CA PRO A 377 14.53 0.01 -12.12
C PRO A 377 15.63 0.77 -11.37
N ASP A 378 15.27 1.84 -10.67
CA ASP A 378 16.16 2.63 -9.81
C ASP A 378 16.64 1.80 -8.61
N GLU A 379 15.72 1.14 -7.90
CA GLU A 379 16.08 0.30 -6.76
C GLU A 379 16.91 -0.92 -7.17
N TRP A 380 16.64 -1.48 -8.36
CA TRP A 380 17.46 -2.56 -8.93
C TRP A 380 18.90 -2.10 -9.19
N ASN A 381 19.08 -0.89 -9.75
CA ASN A 381 20.42 -0.35 -9.98
C ASN A 381 21.17 -0.11 -8.66
N ASN A 382 20.49 0.43 -7.64
CA ASN A 382 21.06 0.64 -6.31
C ASN A 382 21.46 -0.69 -5.63
N PHE A 383 20.68 -1.76 -5.84
CA PHE A 383 20.98 -3.12 -5.40
C PHE A 383 22.24 -3.68 -6.10
N MET A 384 22.33 -3.53 -7.41
CA MET A 384 23.50 -3.95 -8.20
C MET A 384 24.77 -3.22 -7.75
N GLU A 385 24.66 -1.92 -7.48
CA GLU A 385 25.74 -1.09 -6.92
C GLU A 385 26.19 -1.61 -5.55
N ARG A 386 25.24 -1.98 -4.67
CA ARG A 386 25.55 -2.53 -3.33
C ARG A 386 26.33 -3.83 -3.40
N LEU A 387 25.97 -4.72 -4.33
CA LEU A 387 26.66 -5.99 -4.56
C LEU A 387 27.94 -5.84 -5.41
N LYS A 388 28.22 -4.64 -5.93
CA LYS A 388 29.34 -4.36 -6.85
C LYS A 388 29.31 -5.22 -8.13
N CYS A 389 28.11 -5.59 -8.58
CA CYS A 389 27.91 -6.36 -9.81
C CYS A 389 27.72 -5.42 -11.02
N LYS A 390 28.37 -5.73 -12.14
CA LYS A 390 28.23 -4.94 -13.39
C LYS A 390 27.15 -5.48 -14.32
N LYS A 391 26.92 -6.80 -14.31
CA LYS A 391 25.90 -7.47 -15.12
C LYS A 391 24.92 -8.23 -14.25
N SER A 392 23.64 -8.22 -14.62
CA SER A 392 22.58 -8.94 -13.87
C SER A 392 22.82 -10.45 -13.77
N SER A 393 23.59 -11.05 -14.69
CA SER A 393 23.95 -12.48 -14.63
C SER A 393 24.85 -12.81 -13.43
N GLU A 394 25.72 -11.89 -13.01
CA GLU A 394 26.67 -12.08 -11.89
C GLU A 394 25.96 -12.29 -10.54
N VAL A 395 24.72 -11.83 -10.42
CA VAL A 395 23.90 -12.02 -9.19
C VAL A 395 23.57 -13.50 -8.98
N TRP A 396 23.45 -14.28 -10.05
CA TRP A 396 23.06 -15.70 -10.01
C TRP A 396 24.25 -16.65 -9.87
N GLU A 397 25.48 -16.14 -9.93
CA GLU A 397 26.70 -16.96 -9.88
C GLU A 397 27.17 -17.26 -8.45
N ASN A 398 26.77 -16.45 -7.46
CA ASN A 398 27.18 -16.58 -6.06
C ASN A 398 25.96 -16.84 -5.16
N GLU A 399 26.03 -17.88 -4.31
CA GLU A 399 24.99 -18.23 -3.34
C GLU A 399 24.69 -17.09 -2.34
N GLU A 400 25.68 -16.30 -1.96
CA GLU A 400 25.48 -15.12 -1.11
C GLU A 400 24.68 -14.03 -1.85
N ASN A 401 25.01 -13.79 -3.13
CA ASN A 401 24.26 -12.86 -3.97
C ASN A 401 22.82 -13.33 -4.19
N ILE A 402 22.61 -14.64 -4.38
CA ILE A 402 21.27 -15.24 -4.49
C ILE A 402 20.49 -15.03 -3.19
N LEU A 403 21.11 -15.19 -2.02
CA LEU A 403 20.47 -14.90 -0.74
C LEU A 403 20.08 -13.42 -0.62
N HIS A 404 20.98 -12.50 -0.97
CA HIS A 404 20.68 -11.07 -1.02
C HIS A 404 19.55 -10.73 -1.99
N LEU A 405 19.51 -11.39 -3.15
CA LEU A 405 18.43 -11.25 -4.13
C LEU A 405 17.09 -11.73 -3.55
N ARG A 406 17.07 -12.89 -2.89
CA ARG A 406 15.86 -13.43 -2.24
C ARG A 406 15.34 -12.47 -1.16
N HIS A 407 16.22 -11.87 -0.36
CA HIS A 407 15.83 -10.84 0.60
C HIS A 407 15.29 -9.58 -0.10
N TRP A 408 15.99 -9.08 -1.12
CA TRP A 408 15.60 -7.89 -1.88
C TRP A 408 14.19 -8.04 -2.48
N VAL A 409 13.90 -9.20 -3.09
CA VAL A 409 12.56 -9.51 -3.63
C VAL A 409 11.53 -9.65 -2.52
N SER A 410 11.87 -10.31 -1.41
CA SER A 410 10.95 -10.51 -0.28
C SER A 410 10.53 -9.19 0.39
N LEU A 411 11.40 -8.18 0.42
CA LEU A 411 11.09 -6.83 0.89
C LEU A 411 10.11 -6.07 -0.02
N ARG A 412 9.97 -6.47 -1.28
CA ARG A 412 9.04 -5.87 -2.26
C ARG A 412 7.74 -6.68 -2.41
N GLY A 413 7.68 -7.87 -1.82
CA GLY A 413 6.47 -8.68 -1.70
C GLY A 413 5.71 -8.45 -0.39
N GLN A 414 4.68 -9.28 -0.17
CA GLN A 414 3.90 -9.35 1.09
C GLN A 414 4.33 -10.58 1.90
N THR A 415 5.59 -10.58 2.35
CA THR A 415 6.22 -11.71 3.06
C THR A 415 6.39 -11.46 4.56
N LEU A 416 6.48 -12.53 5.36
CA LEU A 416 6.78 -12.41 6.80
C LEU A 416 8.14 -11.72 7.05
N PHE A 417 9.12 -11.93 6.16
CA PHE A 417 10.42 -11.25 6.24
C PHE A 417 10.30 -9.73 6.24
N ARG A 418 9.46 -9.17 5.34
CA ARG A 418 9.23 -7.71 5.27
C ARG A 418 8.61 -7.18 6.55
N THR A 419 7.53 -7.81 7.03
CA THR A 419 6.84 -7.40 8.25
C THR A 419 7.75 -7.49 9.47
N VAL A 420 8.53 -8.56 9.59
CA VAL A 420 9.47 -8.71 10.71
C VAL A 420 10.51 -7.61 10.71
N ARG A 421 11.16 -7.38 9.56
CA ARG A 421 12.13 -6.29 9.44
C ARG A 421 11.51 -4.94 9.83
N GLY A 422 10.33 -4.62 9.29
CA GLY A 422 9.63 -3.38 9.59
C GLY A 422 9.36 -3.19 11.09
N MET A 423 8.81 -4.20 11.75
CA MET A 423 8.50 -4.11 13.19
C MET A 423 9.75 -4.10 14.07
N MET A 424 10.84 -4.74 13.63
CA MET A 424 12.12 -4.71 14.34
C MET A 424 12.83 -3.35 14.27
N TYR A 425 12.38 -2.43 13.39
CA TYR A 425 12.83 -1.04 13.46
C TYR A 425 12.44 -0.34 14.76
N TYR A 426 11.39 -0.77 15.48
CA TYR A 426 11.14 -0.26 16.83
C TYR A 426 12.31 -0.52 17.78
N ARG A 427 12.87 -1.73 17.74
CA ARG A 427 14.06 -2.05 18.54
C ARG A 427 15.26 -1.19 18.16
N ARG A 428 15.53 -1.05 16.84
CA ARG A 428 16.64 -0.21 16.34
C ARG A 428 16.47 1.25 16.75
N ALA A 429 15.26 1.79 16.63
CA ALA A 429 14.92 3.15 17.04
C ALA A 429 15.10 3.36 18.54
N LEU A 430 14.63 2.42 19.38
CA LEU A 430 14.76 2.50 20.84
C LEU A 430 16.22 2.45 21.30
N LYS A 431 17.07 1.65 20.64
CA LYS A 431 18.51 1.63 20.94
C LYS A 431 19.16 2.99 20.70
N LEU A 432 18.89 3.60 19.55
CA LEU A 432 19.43 4.92 19.22
C LEU A 432 18.87 5.98 20.18
N GLN A 433 17.57 5.96 20.46
CA GLN A 433 16.97 6.90 21.39
C GLN A 433 17.51 6.74 22.82
N ALA A 434 17.75 5.50 23.27
CA ALA A 434 18.37 5.24 24.57
C ALA A 434 19.82 5.76 24.59
N PHE A 435 20.55 5.66 23.47
CA PHE A 435 21.88 6.25 23.34
C PHE A 435 21.81 7.78 23.48
N LEU A 436 20.90 8.44 22.76
CA LEU A 436 20.72 9.90 22.83
C LEU A 436 20.27 10.41 24.21
N ASP A 437 19.62 9.55 25.01
CA ASP A 437 19.16 9.83 26.37
C ASP A 437 20.26 9.60 27.43
N MET A 438 21.25 8.74 27.16
CA MET A 438 22.25 8.29 28.14
C MET A 438 23.69 8.75 27.87
N ALA A 439 24.03 9.02 26.61
CA ALA A 439 25.40 9.31 26.20
C ALA A 439 25.86 10.71 26.61
N ASP A 440 27.15 10.81 26.94
CA ASP A 440 27.81 12.08 27.23
C ASP A 440 28.06 12.91 25.96
N GLU A 441 28.38 14.20 26.11
CA GLU A 441 28.58 15.08 24.96
C GLU A 441 29.69 14.60 24.01
N SER A 442 30.81 14.09 24.54
CA SER A 442 31.89 13.51 23.73
C SER A 442 31.43 12.30 22.93
N GLU A 443 30.69 11.38 23.54
CA GLU A 443 30.16 10.18 22.88
C GLU A 443 29.12 10.54 21.80
N ILE A 444 28.29 11.56 22.03
CA ILE A 444 27.35 12.08 21.04
C ILE A 444 28.08 12.66 19.83
N LEU A 445 29.25 13.28 20.03
CA LEU A 445 30.05 13.86 18.96
C LEU A 445 30.86 12.81 18.18
N GLU A 446 31.31 11.74 18.84
CA GLU A 446 31.93 10.56 18.20
C GLU A 446 30.93 9.75 17.37
N GLY A 447 29.67 9.70 17.83
CA GLY A 447 28.53 9.18 17.07
C GLY A 447 28.17 7.72 17.39
N TYR A 448 26.89 7.40 17.20
CA TYR A 448 26.30 6.10 17.54
C TYR A 448 26.99 4.89 16.88
N LYS A 449 27.58 5.06 15.69
CA LYS A 449 28.30 3.98 14.99
C LYS A 449 29.57 3.51 15.71
N ALA A 450 30.22 4.38 16.47
CA ALA A 450 31.39 4.01 17.28
C ALA A 450 31.00 3.05 18.41
N VAL A 451 29.81 3.24 19.00
CA VAL A 451 29.30 2.41 20.10
C VAL A 451 28.57 1.16 19.63
N SER A 452 27.97 1.17 18.42
CA SER A 452 27.19 0.04 17.90
C SER A 452 28.02 -1.11 17.36
N ILE A 453 29.32 -0.89 17.11
CA ILE A 453 30.32 -1.92 16.75
C ILE A 453 31.27 -2.10 17.94
N PRO A 454 30.85 -2.81 19.00
CA PRO A 454 31.68 -2.99 20.18
C PRO A 454 32.90 -3.87 19.86
N SER A 455 34.03 -3.53 20.47
CA SER A 455 35.20 -4.42 20.54
C SER A 455 34.82 -5.74 21.24
N GLU A 456 35.56 -6.82 20.98
CA GLU A 456 35.31 -8.13 21.60
C GLU A 456 35.36 -8.09 23.15
N GLU A 457 36.09 -7.12 23.73
CA GLU A 457 36.14 -6.90 25.18
C GLU A 457 34.87 -6.21 25.71
N GLU A 458 34.33 -5.23 24.99
CA GLU A 458 33.09 -4.53 25.36
C GLU A 458 31.84 -5.42 25.24
N LYS A 459 31.85 -6.39 24.32
CA LYS A 459 30.80 -7.43 24.23
C LYS A 459 30.78 -8.34 25.46
N ARG A 460 31.95 -8.57 26.09
CA ARG A 460 32.07 -9.42 27.30
C ARG A 460 31.76 -8.65 28.59
N SER A 461 31.92 -7.33 28.59
CA SER A 461 31.63 -6.49 29.74
C SER A 461 30.13 -6.16 29.85
N GLN A 462 29.47 -6.67 30.89
CA GLN A 462 28.07 -6.32 31.20
C GLN A 462 27.84 -4.85 31.56
N ARG A 463 28.91 -4.07 31.79
CA ARG A 463 28.84 -2.66 32.16
C ARG A 463 29.00 -1.70 30.97
N SER A 464 29.31 -2.19 29.77
CA SER A 464 29.47 -1.33 28.58
C SER A 464 28.17 -0.59 28.24
N LEU A 465 28.29 0.63 27.69
CA LEU A 465 27.13 1.41 27.24
C LEU A 465 26.30 0.58 26.24
N PHE A 466 26.95 -0.13 25.33
CA PHE A 466 26.31 -1.05 24.39
C PHE A 466 25.41 -2.10 25.07
N ALA A 467 25.91 -2.79 26.10
CA ALA A 467 25.12 -3.80 26.82
C ALA A 467 23.91 -3.18 27.54
N GLN A 468 24.05 -1.96 28.07
CA GLN A 468 22.95 -1.23 28.70
C GLN A 468 21.88 -0.84 27.69
N LEU A 469 22.27 -0.38 26.49
CA LEU A 469 21.34 -0.02 25.41
C LEU A 469 20.53 -1.23 24.92
N GLU A 470 21.19 -2.37 24.73
CA GLU A 470 20.55 -3.64 24.37
C GLU A 470 19.53 -4.06 25.44
N ALA A 471 19.92 -4.02 26.72
CA ALA A 471 19.04 -4.37 27.83
C ALA A 471 17.81 -3.45 27.92
N ILE A 472 17.97 -2.14 27.73
CA ILE A 472 16.85 -1.18 27.76
C ILE A 472 15.88 -1.45 26.61
N ALA A 473 16.39 -1.66 25.39
CA ALA A 473 15.56 -1.97 24.24
C ALA A 473 14.75 -3.26 24.46
N ASP A 474 15.39 -4.32 24.96
CA ASP A 474 14.73 -5.61 25.21
C ASP A 474 13.76 -5.58 26.42
N MET A 475 13.98 -4.69 27.39
CA MET A 475 13.01 -4.43 28.47
C MET A 475 11.76 -3.70 27.98
N LYS A 476 11.89 -2.84 26.96
CA LYS A 476 10.80 -1.98 26.47
C LYS A 476 10.03 -2.55 25.30
N PHE A 477 10.65 -3.40 24.49
CA PHE A 477 10.06 -3.91 23.27
C PHE A 477 10.21 -5.43 23.14
N THR A 478 9.12 -6.09 22.78
CA THR A 478 9.09 -7.51 22.44
C THR A 478 8.21 -7.75 21.21
N TYR A 479 8.57 -8.70 20.37
CA TYR A 479 7.79 -9.01 19.18
C TYR A 479 7.39 -10.49 19.16
N VAL A 480 6.09 -10.77 19.09
CA VAL A 480 5.53 -12.13 19.02
C VAL A 480 4.88 -12.34 17.64
N ALA A 481 5.42 -13.28 16.86
CA ALA A 481 4.79 -13.74 15.62
C ALA A 481 4.14 -15.12 15.85
N THR A 482 2.87 -15.28 15.49
CA THR A 482 2.11 -16.50 15.78
C THR A 482 2.14 -17.45 14.58
N CYS A 483 3.22 -18.21 14.42
CA CYS A 483 3.37 -19.13 13.31
C CYS A 483 2.64 -20.45 13.54
N GLN A 484 1.32 -20.47 13.34
CA GLN A 484 0.45 -21.55 13.79
C GLN A 484 0.90 -22.96 13.37
N ASN A 485 1.40 -23.10 12.15
CA ASN A 485 1.78 -24.38 11.55
C ASN A 485 3.27 -24.73 11.73
N TYR A 486 4.06 -23.93 12.47
CA TYR A 486 5.51 -24.09 12.60
C TYR A 486 5.91 -25.50 13.08
N GLY A 487 5.21 -26.04 14.09
CA GLY A 487 5.50 -27.38 14.62
C GLY A 487 5.36 -28.48 13.55
N SER A 488 4.33 -28.41 12.71
CA SER A 488 4.14 -29.35 11.59
C SER A 488 5.16 -29.11 10.47
N GLN A 489 5.44 -27.85 10.13
CA GLN A 489 6.44 -27.50 9.11
C GLN A 489 7.82 -28.01 9.50
N LYS A 490 8.19 -27.88 10.78
CA LYS A 490 9.45 -28.39 11.33
C LYS A 490 9.54 -29.91 11.21
N ARG A 491 8.49 -30.65 11.61
CA ARG A 491 8.46 -32.13 11.50
C ARG A 491 8.56 -32.62 10.07
N ASN A 492 8.00 -31.88 9.12
CA ASN A 492 7.97 -32.23 7.71
C ASN A 492 9.22 -31.77 6.93
N GLY A 493 10.17 -31.09 7.58
CA GLY A 493 11.34 -30.52 6.89
C GLY A 493 10.99 -29.41 5.89
N ASP A 494 9.90 -28.67 6.11
CA ASP A 494 9.47 -27.57 5.24
C ASP A 494 10.45 -26.40 5.34
N ARG A 495 10.89 -25.88 4.18
CA ARG A 495 11.77 -24.71 4.06
C ARG A 495 11.31 -23.53 4.92
N ARG A 496 10.01 -23.30 5.02
CA ARG A 496 9.44 -22.19 5.81
C ARG A 496 9.84 -22.25 7.29
N ALA A 497 9.98 -23.45 7.87
CA ALA A 497 10.44 -23.58 9.25
C ALA A 497 11.89 -23.12 9.41
N THR A 498 12.76 -23.45 8.45
CA THR A 498 14.15 -22.98 8.41
C THR A 498 14.23 -21.47 8.23
N ASP A 499 13.42 -20.90 7.33
CA ASP A 499 13.37 -19.46 7.12
C ASP A 499 12.88 -18.70 8.38
N ILE A 500 11.89 -19.24 9.10
CA ILE A 500 11.42 -18.69 10.38
C ILE A 500 12.52 -18.79 11.46
N LEU A 501 13.28 -19.89 11.52
CA LEU A 501 14.41 -20.00 12.44
C LEU A 501 15.48 -18.93 12.13
N ASN A 502 15.84 -18.75 10.86
CA ASN A 502 16.78 -17.71 10.44
C ASN A 502 16.28 -16.30 10.80
N LEU A 503 14.98 -16.04 10.68
CA LEU A 503 14.37 -14.79 11.14
C LEU A 503 14.57 -14.58 12.65
N MET A 504 14.36 -15.60 13.48
CA MET A 504 14.58 -15.50 14.93
C MET A 504 16.06 -15.29 15.28
N VAL A 505 16.98 -15.95 14.58
CA VAL A 505 18.43 -15.79 14.77
C VAL A 505 18.85 -14.35 14.49
N ASN A 506 18.36 -13.76 13.39
CA ASN A 506 18.71 -12.40 12.98
C ASN A 506 17.99 -11.31 13.78
N ASN A 507 16.98 -11.66 14.59
CA ASN A 507 16.13 -10.69 15.30
C ASN A 507 15.97 -11.09 16.79
N PRO A 508 16.85 -10.62 17.70
CA PRO A 508 16.90 -11.08 19.09
C PRO A 508 15.62 -10.90 19.92
N SER A 509 14.80 -9.88 19.63
CA SER A 509 13.53 -9.64 20.33
C SER A 509 12.33 -10.36 19.71
N LEU A 510 12.51 -11.05 18.58
CA LEU A 510 11.47 -11.86 17.94
C LEU A 510 11.26 -13.17 18.73
N ARG A 511 10.00 -13.49 18.99
CA ARG A 511 9.54 -14.75 19.57
C ARG A 511 8.50 -15.34 18.63
N VAL A 512 8.53 -16.66 18.48
CA VAL A 512 7.54 -17.36 17.66
C VAL A 512 6.63 -18.17 18.57
N ALA A 513 5.33 -17.95 18.43
CA ALA A 513 4.30 -18.75 19.09
C ALA A 513 3.66 -19.69 18.06
N TYR A 514 3.46 -20.96 18.38
CA TYR A 514 2.79 -21.90 17.48
C TYR A 514 1.91 -22.89 18.24
N ILE A 515 1.12 -23.66 17.50
CA ILE A 515 0.25 -24.69 18.05
C ILE A 515 0.87 -26.03 17.75
N ASP A 516 1.18 -26.79 18.80
CA ASP A 516 1.69 -28.14 18.68
C ASP A 516 0.56 -29.15 18.91
N GLU A 517 0.34 -30.03 17.94
CA GLU A 517 -0.59 -31.14 18.01
C GLU A 517 0.20 -32.43 18.20
N VAL A 518 -0.08 -33.11 19.31
CA VAL A 518 0.62 -34.34 19.72
C VAL A 518 -0.43 -35.42 20.01
N GLU A 519 -0.20 -36.62 19.51
CA GLU A 519 -1.00 -37.80 19.84
C GLU A 519 -0.43 -38.48 21.09
N VAL A 520 -1.23 -38.59 22.14
CA VAL A 520 -0.85 -39.22 23.41
C VAL A 520 -1.75 -40.45 23.62
N SER A 521 -1.15 -41.58 24.00
CA SER A 521 -1.89 -42.79 24.39
C SER A 521 -2.12 -42.77 25.90
N GLU A 522 -3.34 -42.45 26.33
CA GLU A 522 -3.79 -42.62 27.71
C GLU A 522 -4.78 -43.78 27.75
N GLY A 523 -4.44 -44.87 28.47
CA GLY A 523 -5.32 -46.04 28.62
C GLY A 523 -5.55 -46.85 27.34
N GLY A 524 -4.67 -46.77 26.33
CA GLY A 524 -4.82 -47.48 25.06
C GLY A 524 -5.68 -46.75 24.02
N ILE A 525 -6.18 -45.56 24.34
CA ILE A 525 -6.93 -44.70 23.42
C ILE A 525 -6.00 -43.57 22.96
N LEU A 526 -5.83 -43.44 21.65
CA LEU A 526 -5.09 -42.33 21.04
C LEU A 526 -5.92 -41.05 21.16
N GLN A 527 -5.46 -40.11 21.98
CA GLN A 527 -6.08 -38.80 22.12
C GLN A 527 -5.16 -37.70 21.59
N LYS A 528 -5.72 -36.80 20.78
CA LYS A 528 -5.04 -35.60 20.33
C LYS A 528 -5.03 -34.54 21.42
N VAL A 529 -3.83 -34.10 21.78
CA VAL A 529 -3.60 -33.03 22.75
C VAL A 529 -2.96 -31.85 22.03
N TYR A 530 -3.42 -30.65 22.38
CA TYR A 530 -2.99 -29.40 21.76
C TYR A 530 -2.22 -28.55 22.77
N TYR A 531 -1.12 -27.95 22.34
CA TYR A 531 -0.31 -27.04 23.15
C TYR A 531 -0.11 -25.70 22.45
N SER A 532 -0.14 -24.60 23.19
CA SER A 532 0.39 -23.30 22.76
C SER A 532 1.84 -23.21 23.23
N VAL A 533 2.77 -23.06 22.31
CA VAL A 533 4.22 -23.12 22.56
C VAL A 533 4.87 -21.80 22.15
N LEU A 534 5.76 -21.28 22.99
CA LEU A 534 6.60 -20.11 22.69
C LEU A 534 8.06 -20.53 22.55
N ILE A 535 8.71 -20.11 21.48
CA ILE A 535 10.13 -20.37 21.21
C ILE A 535 10.92 -19.07 20.96
N LYS A 536 12.25 -19.16 21.13
CA LYS A 536 13.24 -18.18 20.68
C LYS A 536 14.43 -18.87 20.02
N ALA A 537 15.23 -18.14 19.26
CA ALA A 537 16.53 -18.63 18.82
C ALA A 537 17.57 -18.49 19.94
N VAL A 538 18.33 -19.55 20.20
CA VAL A 538 19.55 -19.57 21.02
C VAL A 538 20.56 -20.48 20.32
N ASP A 539 21.80 -20.03 20.14
CA ASP A 539 22.88 -20.78 19.48
C ASP A 539 22.48 -21.38 18.13
N ASN A 540 21.81 -20.58 17.28
CA ASN A 540 21.26 -20.98 15.97
C ASN A 540 20.26 -22.15 16.01
N ARG A 541 19.65 -22.41 17.16
CA ARG A 541 18.61 -23.43 17.35
C ARG A 541 17.37 -22.82 17.97
N ASP A 542 16.20 -23.40 17.70
CA ASP A 542 14.99 -23.02 18.40
C ASP A 542 14.94 -23.65 19.79
N GLN A 543 14.75 -22.80 20.81
CA GLN A 543 14.60 -23.19 22.20
C GLN A 543 13.17 -22.90 22.65
N GLU A 544 12.51 -23.92 23.21
CA GLU A 544 11.22 -23.79 23.88
C GLU A 544 11.36 -23.01 25.19
N ILE A 545 10.53 -21.97 25.35
CA ILE A 545 10.47 -21.14 26.56
C ILE A 545 9.27 -21.56 27.41
N TYR A 546 8.10 -21.69 26.78
CA TYR A 546 6.86 -22.04 27.44
C TYR A 546 6.07 -23.03 26.60
N ARG A 547 5.37 -23.95 27.28
CA ARG A 547 4.40 -24.87 26.69
C ARG A 547 3.17 -24.93 27.59
N ILE A 548 2.02 -24.62 27.02
CA ILE A 548 0.76 -24.52 27.74
C ILE A 548 -0.25 -25.46 27.08
N LYS A 549 -0.75 -26.44 27.83
CA LYS A 549 -1.78 -27.38 27.34
C LYS A 549 -3.09 -26.61 27.12
N LEU A 550 -3.65 -26.73 25.92
CA LEU A 550 -4.93 -26.13 25.55
C LEU A 550 -6.09 -27.08 25.92
N PRO A 551 -7.28 -26.55 26.21
CA PRO A 551 -8.44 -27.35 26.62
C PRO A 551 -9.05 -28.18 25.47
N GLY A 552 -8.63 -27.95 24.23
CA GLY A 552 -9.16 -28.61 23.04
C GLY A 552 -8.54 -28.08 21.75
N PRO A 553 -9.11 -28.41 20.58
CA PRO A 553 -8.60 -27.93 19.31
C PRO A 553 -8.68 -26.41 19.23
N ALA A 554 -7.54 -25.79 18.91
CA ALA A 554 -7.44 -24.33 18.90
C ALA A 554 -8.08 -23.68 17.67
N LYS A 555 -8.11 -24.39 16.52
CA LYS A 555 -8.73 -23.93 15.27
C LYS A 555 -10.25 -24.14 15.34
N ILE A 556 -10.99 -23.07 15.65
CA ILE A 556 -12.44 -23.10 15.76
C ILE A 556 -13.10 -22.45 14.54
N GLY A 557 -12.54 -21.34 14.05
CA GLY A 557 -13.02 -20.56 12.90
C GLY A 557 -11.97 -20.36 11.81
N GLU A 558 -11.86 -19.11 11.36
CA GLU A 558 -11.09 -18.68 10.18
C GLU A 558 -9.57 -18.65 10.37
N GLY A 559 -9.06 -18.79 11.61
CA GLY A 559 -7.65 -18.94 11.91
C GLY A 559 -7.00 -17.69 12.50
N LYS A 560 -7.23 -16.49 11.94
CA LYS A 560 -6.64 -15.23 12.46
C LYS A 560 -7.00 -14.93 13.93
N PRO A 561 -8.28 -14.97 14.36
CA PRO A 561 -8.61 -14.71 15.76
C PRO A 561 -8.06 -15.80 16.70
N GLU A 562 -8.02 -17.06 16.27
CA GLU A 562 -7.43 -18.15 17.04
C GLU A 562 -5.92 -17.94 17.24
N ASN A 563 -5.22 -17.53 16.18
CA ASN A 563 -3.80 -17.16 16.18
C ASN A 563 -3.48 -16.06 17.20
N GLN A 564 -4.24 -14.98 17.17
CA GLN A 564 -4.06 -13.89 18.12
C GLN A 564 -4.37 -14.34 19.56
N ASN A 565 -5.46 -15.08 19.77
CA ASN A 565 -5.93 -15.46 21.10
C ASN A 565 -5.02 -16.48 21.80
N HIS A 566 -4.45 -17.47 21.10
CA HIS A 566 -3.56 -18.44 21.76
C HIS A 566 -2.20 -17.84 22.14
N ALA A 567 -1.76 -16.78 21.44
CA ALA A 567 -0.45 -16.19 21.61
C ALA A 567 -0.44 -14.92 22.47
N ILE A 568 -1.59 -14.26 22.68
CA ILE A 568 -1.68 -13.02 23.48
C ILE A 568 -1.08 -13.19 24.88
N ILE A 569 -1.15 -14.38 25.47
CA ILE A 569 -0.57 -14.73 26.79
C ILE A 569 0.96 -14.62 26.83
N PHE A 570 1.63 -14.69 25.67
CA PHE A 570 3.08 -14.56 25.54
C PHE A 570 3.55 -13.12 25.34
N THR A 571 2.65 -12.19 25.04
CA THR A 571 2.95 -10.76 24.96
C THR A 571 3.26 -10.17 26.34
N ARG A 572 4.02 -9.08 26.40
CA ARG A 572 4.50 -8.40 27.61
C ARG A 572 4.28 -6.89 27.52
N GLY A 573 4.48 -6.20 28.63
CA GLY A 573 4.30 -4.75 28.74
C GLY A 573 2.86 -4.28 28.89
N GLU A 574 2.70 -2.95 28.95
CA GLU A 574 1.42 -2.26 29.17
C GLU A 574 0.63 -2.06 27.88
N ALA A 575 1.32 -1.93 26.74
CA ALA A 575 0.69 -1.73 25.44
C ALA A 575 0.89 -2.92 24.48
N LEU A 576 -0.05 -3.10 23.56
CA LEU A 576 -0.01 -4.18 22.56
C LEU A 576 -0.40 -3.64 21.19
N GLN A 577 0.53 -3.65 20.24
CA GLN A 577 0.23 -3.32 18.84
C GLN A 577 -0.13 -4.58 18.08
N THR A 578 -1.25 -4.57 17.37
CA THR A 578 -1.68 -5.67 16.50
C THR A 578 -1.32 -5.36 15.06
N ILE A 579 -0.56 -6.23 14.42
CA ILE A 579 -0.04 -6.04 13.07
C ILE A 579 -0.47 -7.21 12.18
N ASP A 580 -0.99 -6.93 11.00
CA ASP A 580 -1.24 -7.95 9.98
C ASP A 580 0.05 -8.37 9.28
N MET A 581 0.10 -9.62 8.79
CA MET A 581 1.25 -10.19 8.08
C MET A 581 1.69 -9.45 6.80
N ASN A 582 0.86 -8.55 6.28
CA ASN A 582 1.18 -7.76 5.09
C ASN A 582 1.42 -6.27 5.42
N GLN A 583 1.55 -5.94 6.69
CA GLN A 583 1.94 -4.61 7.13
C GLN A 583 3.46 -4.51 7.27
N ASP A 584 3.93 -3.28 7.17
CA ASP A 584 5.33 -2.92 7.20
C ASP A 584 5.51 -1.65 8.03
N ASN A 585 6.68 -1.44 8.60
CA ASN A 585 6.98 -0.21 9.32
C ASN A 585 8.32 0.36 8.86
N TYR A 586 8.48 1.66 9.05
CA TYR A 586 9.62 2.42 8.56
C TYR A 586 10.45 2.92 9.74
N LEU A 587 11.77 2.99 9.61
CA LEU A 587 12.66 3.37 10.71
C LEU A 587 12.34 4.78 11.24
N GLU A 588 12.10 5.72 10.34
CA GLU A 588 11.74 7.10 10.67
C GLU A 588 10.40 7.21 11.42
N GLU A 589 9.46 6.30 11.14
CA GLU A 589 8.17 6.22 11.84
C GLU A 589 8.31 5.56 13.21
N ALA A 590 9.21 4.59 13.34
CA ALA A 590 9.47 3.87 14.59
C ALA A 590 9.94 4.80 15.72
N PHE A 591 10.63 5.90 15.42
CA PHE A 591 11.04 6.89 16.42
C PHE A 591 9.88 7.58 17.13
N LYS A 592 8.67 7.58 16.54
CA LYS A 592 7.48 8.24 17.10
C LYS A 592 6.67 7.33 18.03
N MET A 593 7.05 6.06 18.21
CA MET A 593 6.31 5.13 19.06
C MET A 593 6.23 5.61 20.52
N ARG A 594 7.31 6.20 21.07
CA ARG A 594 7.29 6.76 22.43
C ARG A 594 6.32 7.94 22.57
N ASN A 595 6.17 8.76 21.53
CA ASN A 595 5.18 9.84 21.49
C ASN A 595 3.75 9.29 21.39
N LEU A 596 3.53 8.27 20.56
CA LEU A 596 2.24 7.60 20.43
C LEU A 596 1.78 6.98 21.75
N LEU A 597 2.65 6.27 22.46
CA LEU A 597 2.28 5.63 23.72
C LEU A 597 1.88 6.63 24.82
N GLU A 598 2.40 7.86 24.79
CA GLU A 598 1.96 8.91 25.72
C GLU A 598 0.52 9.37 25.49
N GLU A 599 -0.07 9.15 24.31
CA GLU A 599 -1.48 9.50 24.08
C GLU A 599 -2.43 8.71 25.01
N PHE A 600 -2.01 7.58 25.60
CA PHE A 600 -2.79 6.91 26.66
C PHE A 600 -2.93 7.76 27.93
N ASN A 601 -1.96 8.61 28.21
CA ASN A 601 -1.90 9.48 29.40
C ASN A 601 -2.47 10.89 29.14
N GLU A 602 -2.69 11.24 27.88
CA GLU A 602 -3.18 12.56 27.46
C GLU A 602 -4.69 12.72 27.61
N ASP A 603 -5.14 13.98 27.73
CA ASP A 603 -6.56 14.30 27.80
C ASP A 603 -7.20 14.32 26.40
N HIS A 604 -8.02 13.31 26.14
CA HIS A 604 -8.82 13.18 24.91
C HIS A 604 -10.33 13.38 25.13
N GLY A 605 -10.68 14.07 26.21
CA GLY A 605 -12.04 14.34 26.67
C GLY A 605 -12.44 13.44 27.84
N VAL A 606 -13.71 13.07 27.90
CA VAL A 606 -14.31 12.46 29.12
C VAL A 606 -13.70 11.12 29.52
N ARG A 607 -13.07 10.38 28.59
CA ARG A 607 -12.60 9.00 28.82
C ARG A 607 -11.18 8.80 28.33
N PRO A 608 -10.34 8.08 29.10
CA PRO A 608 -8.99 7.75 28.67
C PRO A 608 -9.03 6.86 27.42
N PRO A 609 -8.09 7.03 26.48
CA PRO A 609 -7.95 6.12 25.36
C PRO A 609 -7.65 4.71 25.83
N THR A 610 -8.23 3.72 25.16
CA THR A 610 -7.92 2.30 25.35
C THR A 610 -7.40 1.67 24.05
N ILE A 611 -7.61 2.34 22.92
CA ILE A 611 -7.06 1.96 21.62
C ILE A 611 -6.59 3.25 20.93
N LEU A 612 -5.32 3.30 20.56
CA LEU A 612 -4.71 4.38 19.79
C LEU A 612 -4.67 3.97 18.33
N GLY A 613 -5.37 4.73 17.51
CA GLY A 613 -5.46 4.50 16.07
C GLY A 613 -4.25 5.00 15.32
N VAL A 614 -3.69 4.16 14.45
CA VAL A 614 -2.55 4.53 13.60
C VAL A 614 -2.98 4.56 12.14
N ARG A 615 -2.48 5.54 11.39
CA ARG A 615 -2.71 5.67 9.95
C ARG A 615 -1.99 4.57 9.16
N GLU A 616 -2.60 4.14 8.06
CA GLU A 616 -1.98 3.23 7.09
C GLU A 616 -1.52 3.94 5.81
N HIS A 617 -0.46 3.42 5.20
CA HIS A 617 0.01 3.79 3.87
C HIS A 617 0.00 2.58 2.93
N ILE A 618 -0.77 2.64 1.84
CA ILE A 618 -0.91 1.53 0.90
C ILE A 618 0.22 1.56 -0.15
N PHE A 619 1.26 0.76 0.08
CA PHE A 619 2.47 0.75 -0.77
C PHE A 619 2.32 -0.04 -2.09
N THR A 620 1.24 -0.82 -2.27
CA THR A 620 0.98 -1.55 -3.52
C THR A 620 0.22 -0.72 -4.56
N GLY A 621 -0.14 0.53 -4.25
CA GLY A 621 -1.01 1.36 -5.10
C GLY A 621 -0.43 1.74 -6.47
N SER A 622 0.89 1.73 -6.64
CA SER A 622 1.57 2.11 -7.90
C SER A 622 1.65 0.98 -8.94
N VAL A 623 1.19 -0.23 -8.59
CA VAL A 623 1.36 -1.45 -9.39
C VAL A 623 0.44 -1.50 -10.61
N SER A 624 -0.83 -1.14 -10.44
CA SER A 624 -1.87 -1.20 -11.48
C SER A 624 -2.93 -0.12 -11.24
N SER A 625 -3.76 0.16 -12.25
CA SER A 625 -4.88 1.10 -12.07
C SER A 625 -5.91 0.60 -11.03
N LEU A 626 -6.17 -0.70 -10.97
CA LEU A 626 -7.00 -1.31 -9.91
C LEU A 626 -6.41 -1.09 -8.51
N ALA A 627 -5.10 -1.32 -8.36
CA ALA A 627 -4.40 -1.06 -7.11
C ALA A 627 -4.48 0.41 -6.72
N TRP A 628 -4.37 1.30 -7.71
CA TRP A 628 -4.49 2.75 -7.52
C TRP A 628 -5.88 3.15 -7.02
N PHE A 629 -6.95 2.62 -7.61
CA PHE A 629 -8.33 2.92 -7.20
C PHE A 629 -8.58 2.49 -5.75
N MET A 630 -8.18 1.26 -5.41
CA MET A 630 -8.33 0.72 -4.07
C MET A 630 -7.46 1.48 -3.06
N SER A 631 -6.22 1.80 -3.41
CA SER A 631 -5.30 2.58 -2.57
C SER A 631 -5.87 3.95 -2.23
N ASN A 632 -6.46 4.67 -3.20
CA ASN A 632 -7.07 5.99 -2.95
C ASN A 632 -8.37 5.90 -2.13
N GLN A 633 -9.23 4.91 -2.41
CA GLN A 633 -10.44 4.67 -1.60
C GLN A 633 -10.07 4.36 -0.14
N GLU A 634 -9.08 3.50 0.05
CA GLU A 634 -8.63 3.09 1.37
C GLU A 634 -7.91 4.23 2.10
N THR A 635 -7.03 4.97 1.42
CA THR A 635 -6.37 6.16 1.99
C THR A 635 -7.41 7.10 2.56
N SER A 636 -8.50 7.38 1.82
CA SER A 636 -9.60 8.21 2.33
C SER A 636 -10.28 7.63 3.58
N PHE A 637 -10.46 6.31 3.65
CA PHE A 637 -11.04 5.67 4.83
C PHE A 637 -10.10 5.72 6.04
N VAL A 638 -8.81 5.42 5.87
CA VAL A 638 -7.81 5.30 6.95
C VAL A 638 -7.29 6.65 7.46
N THR A 639 -7.61 7.76 6.79
CA THR A 639 -7.28 9.13 7.21
C THR A 639 -8.54 9.94 7.54
N ILE A 640 -9.10 10.71 6.59
CA ILE A 640 -10.24 11.61 6.80
C ILE A 640 -11.46 10.87 7.39
N GLY A 641 -11.70 9.62 6.96
CA GLY A 641 -12.71 8.76 7.55
C GLY A 641 -12.46 8.48 9.04
N GLN A 642 -11.28 7.98 9.40
CA GLN A 642 -10.90 7.71 10.79
C GLN A 642 -10.85 8.99 11.65
N ARG A 643 -10.40 10.11 11.08
CA ARG A 643 -10.35 11.44 11.73
C ARG A 643 -11.74 11.84 12.22
N VAL A 644 -12.73 11.84 11.32
CA VAL A 644 -14.11 12.21 11.63
C VAL A 644 -14.77 11.22 12.59
N LEU A 645 -14.51 9.91 12.43
CA LEU A 645 -14.99 8.85 13.31
C LEU A 645 -14.45 8.97 14.74
N ALA A 646 -13.17 9.36 14.90
CA ALA A 646 -12.53 9.55 16.20
C ALA A 646 -12.96 10.88 16.85
N ARG A 647 -12.99 11.97 16.07
CA ARG A 647 -13.36 13.31 16.53
C ARG A 647 -14.10 14.05 15.39
N PRO A 648 -15.36 14.46 15.59
CA PRO A 648 -16.08 14.57 16.85
C PRO A 648 -16.98 13.37 17.14
N LEU A 649 -17.13 12.42 16.21
CA LEU A 649 -18.22 11.44 16.28
C LEU A 649 -18.03 10.37 17.36
N LYS A 650 -16.80 10.09 17.80
CA LYS A 650 -16.50 9.11 18.87
C LYS A 650 -17.14 7.73 18.63
N VAL A 651 -17.13 7.29 17.36
CA VAL A 651 -17.60 5.98 16.88
C VAL A 651 -16.55 5.27 16.02
N ARG A 652 -15.27 5.64 16.21
CA ARG A 652 -14.15 4.88 15.68
C ARG A 652 -14.06 3.53 16.40
N PHE A 653 -13.84 2.47 15.63
CA PHE A 653 -13.53 1.13 16.15
C PHE A 653 -12.18 0.65 15.63
N HIS A 654 -11.76 -0.53 16.06
CA HIS A 654 -10.61 -1.23 15.49
C HIS A 654 -11.06 -1.98 14.22
N TYR A 655 -10.36 -1.85 13.09
CA TYR A 655 -10.76 -2.51 11.84
C TYR A 655 -9.66 -3.44 11.27
N GLY A 656 -8.75 -3.92 12.13
CA GLY A 656 -7.55 -4.65 11.70
C GLY A 656 -6.41 -3.74 11.24
N HIS A 657 -6.54 -2.42 11.49
CA HIS A 657 -5.48 -1.42 11.34
C HIS A 657 -4.34 -1.64 12.36
N PRO A 658 -3.18 -0.97 12.23
CA PRO A 658 -2.01 -1.18 13.08
C PRO A 658 -2.13 -0.44 14.43
N ASP A 659 -3.30 -0.58 15.05
CA ASP A 659 -3.68 0.09 16.30
C ASP A 659 -2.89 -0.45 17.50
N VAL A 660 -2.68 0.42 18.48
CA VAL A 660 -2.06 0.09 19.76
C VAL A 660 -3.12 0.02 20.84
N PHE A 661 -3.20 -1.09 21.55
CA PHE A 661 -4.15 -1.36 22.61
C PHE A 661 -3.53 -1.13 23.98
N ASP A 662 -4.32 -0.59 24.92
CA ASP A 662 -4.08 -0.80 26.34
C ASP A 662 -4.25 -2.31 26.60
N ARG A 663 -3.12 -2.99 26.77
CA ARG A 663 -3.09 -4.44 26.90
C ARG A 663 -3.80 -4.88 28.17
N ILE A 664 -3.57 -4.18 29.28
CA ILE A 664 -4.13 -4.52 30.60
C ILE A 664 -5.66 -4.43 30.55
N PHE A 665 -6.20 -3.41 29.89
CA PHE A 665 -7.63 -3.27 29.66
C PHE A 665 -8.18 -4.46 28.86
N HIS A 666 -7.58 -4.80 27.73
CA HIS A 666 -8.16 -5.77 26.78
C HIS A 666 -8.01 -7.23 27.22
N ILE A 667 -6.86 -7.64 27.77
CA ILE A 667 -6.65 -9.02 28.22
C ILE A 667 -7.61 -9.43 29.34
N THR A 668 -8.07 -8.46 30.15
CA THR A 668 -9.00 -8.71 31.25
C THR A 668 -10.48 -8.57 30.85
N ARG A 669 -10.77 -8.16 29.60
CA ARG A 669 -12.11 -7.71 29.19
C ARG A 669 -12.64 -8.33 27.90
N GLY A 670 -12.02 -9.39 27.39
CA GLY A 670 -12.53 -10.14 26.23
C GLY A 670 -11.57 -10.18 25.04
N GLY A 671 -10.31 -9.80 25.23
CA GLY A 671 -9.26 -9.93 24.23
C GLY A 671 -9.30 -8.86 23.14
N ILE A 672 -8.58 -9.14 22.06
CA ILE A 672 -8.34 -8.24 20.92
C ILE A 672 -9.01 -8.73 19.62
N SER A 673 -9.62 -9.92 19.63
CA SER A 673 -10.37 -10.47 18.50
C SER A 673 -11.32 -11.57 18.95
N LYS A 674 -12.35 -11.83 18.14
CA LYS A 674 -13.45 -12.74 18.50
C LYS A 674 -13.51 -13.96 17.58
N ALA A 675 -13.04 -15.10 18.08
CA ALA A 675 -13.07 -16.40 17.38
C ALA A 675 -14.49 -17.01 17.34
N SER A 676 -14.80 -17.74 16.27
CA SER A 676 -16.11 -18.41 16.08
C SER A 676 -16.12 -19.35 14.88
N ARG A 677 -16.97 -20.39 14.92
CA ARG A 677 -17.09 -21.42 13.85
C ARG A 677 -17.68 -20.92 12.53
N GLY A 678 -18.29 -19.74 12.50
CA GLY A 678 -18.92 -19.21 11.28
C GLY A 678 -19.85 -18.00 11.47
N ILE A 679 -19.69 -17.27 12.57
CA ILE A 679 -20.36 -15.98 12.83
C ILE A 679 -19.28 -15.07 13.43
N ASN A 680 -18.97 -13.89 12.90
CA ASN A 680 -17.83 -12.99 13.21
C ASN A 680 -16.65 -13.07 12.22
N LEU A 681 -16.90 -13.07 10.91
CA LEU A 681 -15.89 -13.01 9.86
C LEU A 681 -15.04 -11.71 9.89
N SER A 682 -15.59 -10.63 10.42
CA SER A 682 -14.86 -9.40 10.78
C SER A 682 -14.53 -9.41 12.27
N GLU A 683 -13.60 -10.27 12.67
CA GLU A 683 -13.26 -10.55 14.06
C GLU A 683 -12.70 -9.36 14.83
N ASP A 684 -11.95 -8.48 14.14
CA ASP A 684 -11.17 -7.38 14.72
C ASP A 684 -12.10 -6.29 15.29
N ILE A 685 -13.22 -6.00 14.60
CA ILE A 685 -14.13 -4.91 14.98
C ILE A 685 -14.82 -5.11 16.32
N PHE A 686 -14.95 -6.37 16.73
CA PHE A 686 -15.52 -6.70 18.04
C PHE A 686 -14.66 -6.23 19.19
N ALA A 687 -13.35 -6.05 19.01
CA ALA A 687 -12.49 -5.43 20.02
C ALA A 687 -12.85 -3.94 20.21
N GLY A 688 -13.11 -3.23 19.11
CA GLY A 688 -13.59 -1.84 19.16
C GLY A 688 -14.98 -1.70 19.80
N TYR A 689 -15.91 -2.61 19.47
CA TYR A 689 -17.23 -2.65 20.10
C TYR A 689 -17.13 -2.90 21.61
N ASN A 690 -16.32 -3.88 22.01
CA ASN A 690 -16.11 -4.24 23.41
C ASN A 690 -15.48 -3.08 24.19
N SER A 691 -14.45 -2.44 23.62
CA SER A 691 -13.81 -1.25 24.17
C SER A 691 -14.85 -0.15 24.46
N THR A 692 -15.65 0.20 23.46
CA THR A 692 -16.68 1.25 23.58
C THR A 692 -17.77 0.89 24.60
N LEU A 693 -18.27 -0.36 24.58
CA LEU A 693 -19.29 -0.86 25.51
C LEU A 693 -18.81 -0.83 26.96
N ARG A 694 -17.50 -1.01 27.18
CA ARG A 694 -16.84 -0.95 28.49
C ARG A 694 -16.29 0.42 28.85
N ARG A 695 -16.77 1.47 28.17
CA ARG A 695 -16.41 2.87 28.41
C ARG A 695 -14.95 3.23 28.08
N GLY A 696 -14.30 2.47 27.21
CA GLY A 696 -13.07 2.88 26.55
C GLY A 696 -13.31 4.00 25.53
N ASN A 697 -12.22 4.61 25.06
CA ASN A 697 -12.19 5.63 24.02
C ASN A 697 -11.19 5.20 22.94
N VAL A 698 -11.56 5.37 21.68
CA VAL A 698 -10.74 4.96 20.53
C VAL A 698 -10.33 6.24 19.79
N THR A 699 -9.05 6.55 19.81
CA THR A 699 -8.47 7.76 19.18
C THR A 699 -7.84 7.42 17.82
N HIS A 700 -7.39 8.44 17.09
CA HIS A 700 -6.70 8.29 15.80
C HIS A 700 -5.62 9.36 15.67
N HIS A 701 -4.42 8.96 15.25
CA HIS A 701 -3.23 9.81 15.20
C HIS A 701 -2.56 9.66 13.82
N GLU A 702 -2.43 10.78 13.10
CA GLU A 702 -1.95 10.80 11.71
C GLU A 702 -0.51 11.28 11.57
N TYR A 703 0.14 11.68 12.67
CA TYR A 703 1.56 12.02 12.66
C TYR A 703 2.48 10.78 12.59
N ILE A 704 1.92 9.57 12.68
CA ILE A 704 2.64 8.30 12.53
C ILE A 704 1.88 7.40 11.56
N GLN A 705 2.61 6.67 10.71
CA GLN A 705 2.01 5.76 9.75
C GLN A 705 2.72 4.40 9.70
N VAL A 706 1.99 3.39 9.26
CA VAL A 706 2.48 2.02 9.00
C VAL A 706 2.13 1.64 7.57
N GLY A 707 3.05 0.99 6.86
CA GLY A 707 2.81 0.49 5.51
C GLY A 707 1.86 -0.71 5.49
N LYS A 708 1.04 -0.82 4.45
CA LYS A 708 0.10 -1.92 4.25
C LYS A 708 0.11 -2.39 2.79
N GLY A 709 0.31 -3.68 2.59
CA GLY A 709 0.17 -4.32 1.29
C GLY A 709 -1.28 -4.68 1.02
N ARG A 710 -1.74 -4.47 -0.20
CA ARG A 710 -3.10 -4.84 -0.63
C ARG A 710 -3.07 -5.71 -1.88
N ASP A 711 -4.11 -6.52 -2.01
CA ASP A 711 -4.40 -7.30 -3.21
C ASP A 711 -4.59 -6.34 -4.40
N VAL A 712 -3.92 -6.64 -5.52
CA VAL A 712 -3.91 -5.74 -6.70
C VAL A 712 -4.70 -6.31 -7.88
N GLY A 713 -5.20 -7.54 -7.77
CA GLY A 713 -5.94 -8.24 -8.83
C GLY A 713 -7.43 -8.10 -8.68
N PHE A 714 -8.15 -8.01 -9.81
CA PHE A 714 -9.59 -7.79 -9.81
C PHE A 714 -10.36 -8.83 -8.96
N ASN A 715 -10.07 -10.12 -9.16
CA ASN A 715 -10.71 -11.21 -8.41
C ASN A 715 -10.33 -11.20 -6.93
N GLN A 716 -9.06 -10.94 -6.60
CA GLN A 716 -8.63 -10.83 -5.21
C GLN A 716 -9.33 -9.66 -4.49
N ILE A 717 -9.41 -8.50 -5.14
CA ILE A 717 -10.10 -7.32 -4.61
C ILE A 717 -11.59 -7.61 -4.40
N SER A 718 -12.27 -8.23 -5.37
CA SER A 718 -13.70 -8.59 -5.23
C SER A 718 -13.93 -9.57 -4.08
N LEU A 719 -13.06 -10.57 -3.89
CA LEU A 719 -13.14 -11.49 -2.75
C LEU A 719 -12.92 -10.77 -1.41
N PHE A 720 -11.99 -9.82 -1.35
CA PHE A 720 -11.80 -8.98 -0.17
C PHE A 720 -13.07 -8.18 0.15
N GLU A 721 -13.68 -7.53 -0.84
CA GLU A 721 -14.93 -6.79 -0.64
C GLU A 721 -16.10 -7.69 -0.25
N ALA A 722 -16.18 -8.90 -0.82
CA ALA A 722 -17.13 -9.92 -0.43
C ALA A 722 -16.97 -10.30 1.05
N LYS A 723 -15.73 -10.50 1.53
CA LYS A 723 -15.43 -10.77 2.95
C LYS A 723 -15.94 -9.65 3.84
N VAL A 724 -15.65 -8.39 3.50
CA VAL A 724 -16.07 -7.24 4.32
C VAL A 724 -17.60 -7.09 4.30
N ALA A 725 -18.25 -7.29 3.15
CA ALA A 725 -19.70 -7.23 3.03
C ALA A 725 -20.41 -8.32 3.83
N CYS A 726 -19.92 -9.56 3.76
CA CYS A 726 -20.39 -10.68 4.59
C CYS A 726 -20.23 -10.37 6.08
N GLY A 727 -19.03 -9.92 6.50
CA GLY A 727 -18.75 -9.59 7.89
C GLY A 727 -19.67 -8.48 8.42
N ASN A 728 -20.03 -7.48 7.62
CA ASN A 728 -21.01 -6.45 8.00
C ASN A 728 -22.44 -7.01 8.10
N GLY A 729 -22.82 -7.96 7.23
CA GLY A 729 -24.09 -8.68 7.35
C GLY A 729 -24.20 -9.41 8.70
N GLU A 730 -23.14 -10.06 9.15
CA GLU A 730 -23.09 -10.72 10.46
C GLU A 730 -23.08 -9.73 11.63
N GLN A 731 -22.41 -8.59 11.47
CA GLN A 731 -22.40 -7.54 12.50
C GLN A 731 -23.79 -6.98 12.79
N ILE A 732 -24.64 -6.80 11.77
CA ILE A 732 -26.05 -6.38 11.94
C ILE A 732 -26.80 -7.36 12.84
N LEU A 733 -26.55 -8.65 12.68
CA LEU A 733 -27.18 -9.72 13.45
C LEU A 733 -26.54 -9.89 14.84
N SER A 734 -25.49 -9.13 15.16
CA SER A 734 -24.73 -9.30 16.41
C SER A 734 -25.39 -8.61 17.60
N ARG A 735 -25.24 -9.24 18.78
CA ARG A 735 -25.64 -8.65 20.06
C ARG A 735 -24.83 -7.39 20.41
N ASP A 736 -23.65 -7.24 19.83
CA ASP A 736 -22.74 -6.14 20.13
C ASP A 736 -23.25 -4.83 19.50
N ILE A 737 -23.69 -4.86 18.24
CA ILE A 737 -24.39 -3.73 17.59
C ILE A 737 -25.69 -3.37 18.33
N TYR A 738 -26.49 -4.37 18.70
CA TYR A 738 -27.72 -4.14 19.47
C TYR A 738 -27.43 -3.38 20.79
N ARG A 739 -26.39 -3.77 21.53
CA ARG A 739 -25.98 -3.11 22.78
C ARG A 739 -25.43 -1.70 22.56
N LEU A 740 -24.67 -1.48 21.48
CA LEU A 740 -24.18 -0.15 21.13
C LEU A 740 -25.33 0.80 20.80
N GLY A 741 -26.31 0.34 20.02
CA GLY A 741 -27.50 1.13 19.68
C GLY A 741 -28.29 1.62 20.90
N HIS A 742 -28.34 0.84 21.99
CA HIS A 742 -29.01 1.24 23.24
C HIS A 742 -28.18 2.19 24.12
N ARG A 743 -26.87 2.38 23.82
CA ARG A 743 -25.96 3.19 24.64
C ARG A 743 -25.46 4.45 23.95
N PHE A 744 -25.60 4.53 22.62
CA PHE A 744 -25.33 5.75 21.88
C PHE A 744 -26.49 6.74 22.00
N ASP A 745 -26.15 8.03 22.06
CA ASP A 745 -27.13 9.08 21.76
C ASP A 745 -27.47 9.08 20.27
N VAL A 746 -28.49 9.84 19.90
CA VAL A 746 -29.02 9.89 18.53
C VAL A 746 -27.91 10.21 17.51
N PHE A 747 -27.01 11.15 17.78
CA PHE A 747 -25.97 11.53 16.83
C PHE A 747 -24.95 10.41 16.64
N ARG A 748 -24.43 9.83 17.74
CA ARG A 748 -23.50 8.69 17.65
C ARG A 748 -24.15 7.47 17.02
N MET A 749 -25.43 7.22 17.27
CA MET A 749 -26.17 6.12 16.66
C MET A 749 -26.29 6.33 15.14
N MET A 750 -26.69 7.52 14.69
CA MET A 750 -26.78 7.85 13.27
C MET A 750 -25.41 7.79 12.58
N SER A 751 -24.36 8.27 13.24
CA SER A 751 -22.98 8.16 12.76
C SER A 751 -22.56 6.71 12.61
N CYS A 752 -22.73 5.89 13.66
CA CYS A 752 -22.42 4.46 13.62
C CYS A 752 -23.19 3.76 12.49
N TYR A 753 -24.48 4.10 12.30
CA TYR A 753 -25.28 3.56 11.21
C TYR A 753 -24.64 3.87 9.85
N TYR A 754 -24.40 5.14 9.51
CA TYR A 754 -23.91 5.50 8.17
C TYR A 754 -22.46 5.09 7.87
N THR A 755 -21.66 4.80 8.90
CA THR A 755 -20.24 4.47 8.74
C THR A 755 -19.92 2.99 8.85
N THR A 756 -20.82 2.20 9.43
CA THR A 756 -20.66 0.75 9.56
C THR A 756 -21.77 0.04 8.78
N VAL A 757 -22.75 -0.52 9.48
CA VAL A 757 -23.78 -1.41 8.95
C VAL A 757 -24.74 -0.75 7.96
N GLY A 758 -25.09 0.52 8.18
CA GLY A 758 -26.05 1.26 7.38
C GLY A 758 -25.52 1.67 6.00
N PHE A 759 -24.20 1.74 5.82
CA PHE A 759 -23.59 1.90 4.50
C PHE A 759 -24.00 0.74 3.58
N TYR A 760 -23.82 -0.50 4.04
CA TYR A 760 -24.17 -1.70 3.28
C TYR A 760 -25.68 -1.86 3.09
N VAL A 761 -26.49 -1.51 4.10
CA VAL A 761 -27.96 -1.44 3.96
C VAL A 761 -28.32 -0.44 2.85
N SER A 762 -27.72 0.74 2.85
CA SER A 762 -28.00 1.78 1.85
C SER A 762 -27.57 1.33 0.46
N SER A 763 -26.39 0.71 0.30
CA SER A 763 -25.95 0.10 -0.95
C SER A 763 -26.93 -0.93 -1.49
N MET A 764 -27.42 -1.82 -0.62
CA MET A 764 -28.42 -2.81 -1.00
C MET A 764 -29.74 -2.16 -1.41
N MET A 765 -30.20 -1.14 -0.68
CA MET A 765 -31.41 -0.39 -1.01
C MET A 765 -31.29 0.34 -2.36
N VAL A 766 -30.12 0.88 -2.71
CA VAL A 766 -29.88 1.50 -4.02
C VAL A 766 -30.16 0.49 -5.14
N VAL A 767 -29.61 -0.72 -5.03
CA VAL A 767 -29.83 -1.78 -6.04
C VAL A 767 -31.29 -2.24 -6.06
N ILE A 768 -31.92 -2.44 -4.89
CA ILE A 768 -33.34 -2.80 -4.81
C ILE A 768 -34.23 -1.74 -5.47
N VAL A 769 -33.91 -0.45 -5.27
CA VAL A 769 -34.65 0.66 -5.89
C VAL A 769 -34.48 0.65 -7.42
N VAL A 770 -33.32 0.31 -7.96
CA VAL A 770 -33.13 0.14 -9.42
C VAL A 770 -34.10 -0.91 -9.97
N TYR A 771 -34.17 -2.07 -9.30
CA TYR A 771 -35.07 -3.15 -9.68
C TYR A 771 -36.53 -2.74 -9.53
N ALA A 772 -36.93 -2.19 -8.39
CA ALA A 772 -38.30 -1.72 -8.14
C ALA A 772 -38.72 -0.64 -9.15
N PHE A 773 -37.80 0.26 -9.50
CA PHE A 773 -38.02 1.29 -10.51
C PHE A 773 -38.28 0.69 -11.89
N LEU A 774 -37.41 -0.21 -12.37
CA LEU A 774 -37.58 -0.83 -13.70
C LEU A 774 -38.81 -1.73 -13.77
N TYR A 775 -39.04 -2.58 -12.76
CA TYR A 775 -40.24 -3.40 -12.72
C TYR A 775 -41.50 -2.56 -12.62
N GLY A 776 -41.48 -1.48 -11.82
CA GLY A 776 -42.58 -0.53 -11.72
C GLY A 776 -42.85 0.17 -13.06
N LYS A 777 -41.80 0.65 -13.75
CA LYS A 777 -41.90 1.26 -15.08
C LYS A 777 -42.42 0.29 -16.12
N LEU A 778 -41.91 -0.93 -16.15
CA LEU A 778 -42.40 -1.97 -17.04
C LEU A 778 -43.87 -2.29 -16.77
N TYR A 779 -44.28 -2.38 -15.50
CA TYR A 779 -45.69 -2.56 -15.14
C TYR A 779 -46.59 -1.41 -15.59
N LEU A 780 -46.16 -0.16 -15.39
CA LEU A 780 -46.90 1.04 -15.84
C LEU A 780 -47.04 1.10 -17.37
N SER A 781 -45.99 0.68 -18.08
CA SER A 781 -45.95 0.58 -19.54
C SER A 781 -46.89 -0.54 -20.04
N LEU A 782 -46.77 -1.77 -19.51
CA LEU A 782 -47.58 -2.91 -19.92
C LEU A 782 -49.06 -2.78 -19.55
N SER A 783 -49.39 -2.03 -18.49
CA SER A 783 -50.79 -1.75 -18.08
C SER A 783 -51.44 -0.62 -18.90
N GLY A 784 -50.69 0.10 -19.74
CA GLY A 784 -51.15 1.29 -20.46
C GLY A 784 -51.36 2.53 -19.57
N LEU A 785 -51.11 2.42 -18.26
CA LEU A 785 -51.28 3.52 -17.31
C LEU A 785 -50.28 4.65 -17.55
N GLU A 786 -49.04 4.31 -17.93
CA GLU A 786 -48.01 5.30 -18.28
C GLU A 786 -48.48 6.20 -19.43
N GLN A 787 -49.05 5.62 -20.48
CA GLN A 787 -49.54 6.34 -21.65
C GLN A 787 -50.69 7.29 -21.26
N SER A 788 -51.58 6.83 -20.38
CA SER A 788 -52.67 7.65 -19.85
C SER A 788 -52.17 8.81 -19.00
N ILE A 789 -51.18 8.58 -18.12
CA ILE A 789 -50.57 9.62 -17.26
C ILE A 789 -49.85 10.66 -18.11
N MET A 790 -49.07 10.25 -19.10
CA MET A 790 -48.34 11.15 -19.98
C MET A 790 -49.29 12.00 -20.83
N LYS A 791 -50.33 11.39 -21.40
CA LYS A 791 -51.36 12.12 -22.15
C LYS A 791 -52.09 13.12 -21.27
N PHE A 792 -52.40 12.76 -20.03
CA PHE A 792 -53.04 13.66 -19.07
C PHE A 792 -52.14 14.83 -18.66
N ALA A 793 -50.87 14.57 -18.39
CA ALA A 793 -49.88 15.60 -18.03
C ALA A 793 -49.68 16.60 -19.19
N GLN A 794 -49.57 16.11 -20.42
CA GLN A 794 -49.43 16.94 -21.63
C GLN A 794 -50.68 17.79 -21.90
N VAL A 795 -51.88 17.23 -21.71
CA VAL A 795 -53.15 17.96 -21.90
C VAL A 795 -53.34 19.05 -20.86
N ARG A 796 -52.81 18.89 -19.64
CA ARG A 796 -52.93 19.88 -18.56
C ARG A 796 -51.72 20.82 -18.41
N HIS A 797 -50.68 20.66 -19.23
CA HIS A 797 -49.40 21.35 -19.08
C HIS A 797 -48.79 21.20 -17.66
N ASP A 798 -48.95 20.03 -17.05
CA ASP A 798 -48.42 19.71 -15.71
C ASP A 798 -46.97 19.26 -15.81
N TYR A 799 -46.07 20.24 -16.05
CA TYR A 799 -44.63 20.01 -16.16
C TYR A 799 -44.01 19.29 -14.95
N PRO A 800 -44.45 19.54 -13.69
CA PRO A 800 -43.96 18.76 -12.54
C PRO A 800 -44.28 17.26 -12.61
N LEU A 801 -45.49 16.88 -13.05
CA LEU A 801 -45.85 15.47 -13.21
C LEU A 801 -45.07 14.81 -14.34
N GLU A 802 -44.86 15.53 -15.44
CA GLU A 802 -44.00 15.10 -16.55
C GLU A 802 -42.54 14.93 -16.09
N ALA A 803 -42.02 15.90 -15.33
CA ALA A 803 -40.67 15.85 -14.76
C ALA A 803 -40.49 14.76 -13.70
N ALA A 804 -41.50 14.49 -12.86
CA ALA A 804 -41.46 13.41 -11.87
C ALA A 804 -41.43 12.03 -12.55
N MET A 805 -42.21 11.87 -13.62
CA MET A 805 -42.18 10.68 -14.48
C MET A 805 -40.85 10.51 -15.22
N ALA A 806 -40.14 11.63 -15.47
CA ALA A 806 -38.84 11.75 -16.12
C ALA A 806 -37.63 11.74 -15.15
N SER A 807 -37.85 11.73 -13.83
CA SER A 807 -36.78 11.96 -12.85
C SER A 807 -35.77 10.81 -12.79
N GLN A 808 -34.49 11.15 -12.93
CA GLN A 808 -33.34 10.24 -12.79
C GLN A 808 -32.90 10.13 -11.33
N SER A 809 -32.47 8.94 -10.88
CA SER A 809 -32.12 8.72 -9.46
C SER A 809 -30.68 8.28 -9.15
N LEU A 810 -29.75 8.10 -10.12
CA LEU A 810 -28.52 7.34 -9.82
C LEU A 810 -27.16 7.99 -10.10
N VAL A 811 -27.03 9.04 -10.91
CA VAL A 811 -25.70 9.60 -11.24
C VAL A 811 -25.16 10.56 -10.16
N GLN A 812 -26.02 11.20 -9.36
CA GLN A 812 -25.59 12.17 -8.35
C GLN A 812 -24.88 11.55 -7.13
N ILE A 813 -25.16 10.29 -6.78
CA ILE A 813 -24.65 9.70 -5.52
C ILE A 813 -23.16 9.33 -5.63
N GLY A 814 -22.72 8.74 -6.75
CA GLY A 814 -21.34 8.28 -6.92
C GLY A 814 -20.29 9.40 -6.87
N LEU A 815 -20.59 10.55 -7.49
CA LEU A 815 -19.73 11.73 -7.49
C LEU A 815 -19.58 12.35 -6.10
N LEU A 816 -20.66 12.42 -5.32
CA LEU A 816 -20.64 13.01 -3.98
C LEU A 816 -19.88 12.12 -2.98
N MET A 817 -19.89 10.80 -3.15
CA MET A 817 -19.11 9.88 -2.32
C MET A 817 -17.59 9.97 -2.58
N ALA A 818 -17.16 10.58 -3.69
CA ALA A 818 -15.75 10.81 -3.99
C ALA A 818 -15.18 12.07 -3.31
N LEU A 819 -16.03 12.96 -2.77
CA LEU A 819 -15.60 14.23 -2.17
C LEU A 819 -14.58 14.08 -1.02
N PRO A 820 -14.74 13.16 -0.05
CA PRO A 820 -13.74 12.97 1.01
C PRO A 820 -12.38 12.57 0.46
N MET A 821 -12.34 11.75 -0.59
CA MET A 821 -11.10 11.32 -1.24
C MET A 821 -10.40 12.49 -1.93
N VAL A 822 -11.13 13.29 -2.71
CA VAL A 822 -10.56 14.46 -3.40
C VAL A 822 -10.03 15.49 -2.41
N MET A 823 -10.75 15.73 -1.30
CA MET A 823 -10.29 16.63 -0.24
C MET A 823 -9.00 16.13 0.42
N GLU A 824 -8.92 14.85 0.75
CA GLU A 824 -7.74 14.29 1.40
C GLU A 824 -6.51 14.34 0.49
N ILE A 825 -6.63 13.90 -0.77
CA ILE A 825 -5.53 14.03 -1.75
C ILE A 825 -5.17 15.52 -1.94
N GLY A 826 -6.15 16.42 -1.89
CA GLY A 826 -5.97 17.85 -1.97
C GLY A 826 -5.13 18.43 -0.83
N LEU A 827 -5.34 17.96 0.41
CA LEU A 827 -4.54 18.36 1.56
C LEU A 827 -3.11 17.84 1.46
N GLU A 828 -2.92 16.56 1.14
CA GLU A 828 -1.58 15.94 1.19
C GLU A 828 -0.69 16.27 0.00
N ARG A 829 -1.26 16.25 -1.22
CA ARG A 829 -0.51 16.37 -2.48
C ARG A 829 -0.83 17.66 -3.23
N GLY A 830 -1.81 18.42 -2.77
CA GLY A 830 -2.29 19.65 -3.39
C GLY A 830 -3.49 19.44 -4.30
N PHE A 831 -4.41 20.42 -4.31
CA PHE A 831 -5.67 20.37 -5.05
C PHE A 831 -5.51 20.23 -6.58
N ARG A 832 -4.44 20.78 -7.18
CA ARG A 832 -4.16 20.60 -8.61
C ARG A 832 -3.87 19.13 -8.94
N THR A 833 -3.05 18.48 -8.11
CA THR A 833 -2.73 17.05 -8.23
C THR A 833 -3.97 16.22 -7.99
N ALA A 834 -4.77 16.55 -6.97
CA ALA A 834 -6.03 15.85 -6.68
C ALA A 834 -7.03 15.89 -7.86
N MET A 835 -7.18 17.05 -8.51
CA MET A 835 -8.02 17.17 -9.70
C MET A 835 -7.48 16.35 -10.87
N SER A 836 -6.17 16.40 -11.12
CA SER A 836 -5.52 15.61 -12.16
C SER A 836 -5.70 14.10 -11.92
N ASP A 837 -5.45 13.64 -10.70
CA ASP A 837 -5.57 12.23 -10.30
C ASP A 837 -7.02 11.76 -10.44
N PHE A 838 -8.00 12.59 -10.05
CA PHE A 838 -9.42 12.27 -10.23
C PHE A 838 -9.78 12.09 -11.71
N ILE A 839 -9.33 12.98 -12.60
CA ILE A 839 -9.57 12.86 -14.05
C ILE A 839 -8.91 11.59 -14.60
N ILE A 840 -7.66 11.31 -14.22
CA ILE A 840 -6.93 10.11 -14.66
C ILE A 840 -7.68 8.84 -14.21
N MET A 841 -8.17 8.80 -12.97
CA MET A 841 -8.95 7.66 -12.46
C MET A 841 -10.22 7.42 -13.29
N GLN A 842 -10.94 8.47 -13.67
CA GLN A 842 -12.13 8.31 -14.54
C GLN A 842 -11.76 7.81 -15.94
N LEU A 843 -10.68 8.31 -16.53
CA LEU A 843 -10.17 7.84 -17.84
C LEU A 843 -9.73 6.36 -17.80
N GLN A 844 -9.28 5.88 -16.64
CA GLN A 844 -8.92 4.48 -16.40
C GLN A 844 -10.12 3.60 -16.00
N LEU A 845 -11.36 4.09 -16.17
CA LEU A 845 -12.61 3.38 -15.89
C LEU A 845 -12.90 3.10 -14.40
N ALA A 846 -12.43 3.96 -13.48
CA ALA A 846 -12.74 3.84 -12.05
C ALA A 846 -14.26 3.75 -11.77
N ALA A 847 -15.09 4.49 -12.50
CA ALA A 847 -16.55 4.44 -12.36
C ALA A 847 -17.12 3.03 -12.66
N VAL A 848 -16.59 2.34 -13.67
CA VAL A 848 -16.97 0.95 -14.01
C VAL A 848 -16.59 0.01 -12.87
N PHE A 849 -15.37 0.15 -12.37
CA PHE A 849 -14.85 -0.65 -11.26
C PHE A 849 -15.68 -0.49 -9.98
N PHE A 850 -15.94 0.74 -9.52
CA PHE A 850 -16.72 0.98 -8.30
C PHE A 850 -18.20 0.60 -8.45
N THR A 851 -18.75 0.67 -9.66
CA THR A 851 -20.11 0.21 -9.96
C THR A 851 -20.21 -1.31 -9.93
N PHE A 852 -19.18 -2.02 -10.40
CA PHE A 852 -19.04 -3.46 -10.23
C PHE A 852 -18.92 -3.85 -8.74
N SER A 853 -18.04 -3.17 -8.01
CA SER A 853 -17.86 -3.33 -6.55
C SER A 853 -19.17 -3.20 -5.77
N LEU A 854 -20.06 -2.26 -6.14
CA LEU A 854 -21.38 -2.11 -5.53
C LEU A 854 -22.23 -3.39 -5.65
N GLY A 855 -22.15 -4.08 -6.79
CA GLY A 855 -22.83 -5.36 -7.02
C GLY A 855 -22.30 -6.46 -6.10
N THR A 856 -20.97 -6.54 -5.97
CA THR A 856 -20.28 -7.47 -5.05
C THR A 856 -20.75 -7.24 -3.61
N LYS A 857 -20.63 -6.00 -3.11
CA LYS A 857 -21.01 -5.63 -1.74
C LYS A 857 -22.47 -5.98 -1.47
N THR A 858 -23.37 -5.62 -2.38
CA THR A 858 -24.81 -5.86 -2.23
C THR A 858 -25.16 -7.35 -2.23
N HIS A 859 -24.58 -8.14 -3.14
CA HIS A 859 -24.86 -9.57 -3.23
C HIS A 859 -24.45 -10.31 -1.96
N TYR A 860 -23.20 -10.15 -1.53
CA TYR A 860 -22.67 -10.90 -0.39
C TYR A 860 -23.26 -10.44 0.95
N PHE A 861 -23.54 -9.14 1.10
CA PHE A 861 -24.27 -8.60 2.25
C PHE A 861 -25.69 -9.17 2.34
N GLY A 862 -26.47 -9.08 1.25
CA GLY A 862 -27.85 -9.58 1.20
C GLY A 862 -27.93 -11.09 1.43
N ARG A 863 -27.02 -11.86 0.81
CA ARG A 863 -26.92 -13.32 1.01
C ARG A 863 -26.69 -13.67 2.47
N THR A 864 -25.81 -12.94 3.15
CA THR A 864 -25.50 -13.18 4.56
C THR A 864 -26.69 -12.87 5.47
N ILE A 865 -27.45 -11.81 5.19
CA ILE A 865 -28.66 -11.48 5.96
C ILE A 865 -29.76 -12.52 5.77
N LEU A 866 -29.96 -13.00 4.54
CA LEU A 866 -31.05 -13.92 4.21
C LEU A 866 -30.76 -15.37 4.63
N HIS A 867 -29.51 -15.80 4.51
CA HIS A 867 -29.12 -17.22 4.64
C HIS A 867 -28.13 -17.49 5.76
N GLY A 868 -27.38 -16.48 6.21
CA GLY A 868 -26.23 -16.67 7.09
C GLY A 868 -25.10 -17.46 6.43
N GLY A 869 -24.14 -17.91 7.25
CA GLY A 869 -23.08 -18.85 6.82
C GLY A 869 -22.06 -18.23 5.87
N ALA A 870 -21.61 -17.00 6.17
CA ALA A 870 -20.50 -16.42 5.43
C ALA A 870 -19.26 -17.31 5.56
N LYS A 871 -18.66 -17.67 4.43
CA LYS A 871 -17.40 -18.42 4.39
C LYS A 871 -16.32 -17.52 3.84
N TYR A 872 -15.17 -17.48 4.51
CA TYR A 872 -13.98 -16.92 3.91
C TYR A 872 -13.55 -17.78 2.71
N ARG A 873 -13.23 -17.11 1.61
CA ARG A 873 -12.51 -17.71 0.48
C ARG A 873 -11.13 -17.08 0.47
N ALA A 874 -10.09 -17.91 0.63
CA ALA A 874 -8.73 -17.41 0.71
C ALA A 874 -8.35 -16.68 -0.59
N THR A 875 -7.95 -15.40 -0.46
CA THR A 875 -7.29 -14.68 -1.54
C THR A 875 -5.83 -15.08 -1.52
N GLY A 876 -5.33 -15.70 -2.60
CA GLY A 876 -3.89 -15.88 -2.74
C GLY A 876 -3.19 -14.52 -2.81
N ARG A 877 -2.03 -14.35 -2.18
CA ARG A 877 -1.28 -13.07 -2.14
C ARG A 877 -0.09 -13.02 -3.13
N GLY A 878 -0.24 -13.68 -4.28
CA GLY A 878 0.79 -13.74 -5.32
C GLY A 878 0.88 -12.47 -6.18
N PHE A 879 1.95 -12.35 -6.98
CA PHE A 879 2.08 -11.28 -7.97
C PHE A 879 1.02 -11.43 -9.07
N VAL A 880 0.34 -10.32 -9.39
CA VAL A 880 -1.01 -10.29 -9.99
C VAL A 880 -1.05 -10.20 -11.52
N VAL A 881 0.09 -10.23 -12.22
CA VAL A 881 0.06 -10.19 -13.68
C VAL A 881 -0.24 -11.59 -14.23
N ARG A 882 -1.48 -12.05 -14.02
CA ARG A 882 -1.98 -13.31 -14.57
C ARG A 882 -3.37 -13.09 -15.18
N HIS A 883 -3.53 -13.65 -16.38
CA HIS A 883 -4.83 -13.79 -17.02
C HIS A 883 -5.70 -14.79 -16.24
N GLU A 884 -6.91 -14.36 -15.86
CA GLU A 884 -7.92 -15.21 -15.24
C GLU A 884 -8.85 -15.77 -16.31
N LYS A 885 -8.95 -17.10 -16.37
CA LYS A 885 -9.74 -17.78 -17.40
C LYS A 885 -11.22 -17.41 -17.33
N PHE A 886 -11.90 -17.39 -18.47
CA PHE A 886 -13.35 -17.14 -18.55
C PHE A 886 -14.17 -18.04 -17.61
N ALA A 887 -13.84 -19.33 -17.50
CA ALA A 887 -14.56 -20.26 -16.62
C ALA A 887 -14.44 -19.93 -15.13
N GLU A 888 -13.30 -19.39 -14.67
CA GLU A 888 -13.11 -18.92 -13.30
C GLU A 888 -13.93 -17.65 -13.06
N ASN A 889 -13.83 -16.64 -13.94
CA ASN A 889 -14.61 -15.41 -13.87
C ASN A 889 -16.12 -15.69 -13.90
N TYR A 890 -16.56 -16.62 -14.74
CA TYR A 890 -17.95 -17.03 -14.82
C TYR A 890 -18.45 -17.65 -13.51
N ARG A 891 -17.70 -18.61 -12.94
CA ARG A 891 -18.06 -19.23 -11.66
C ARG A 891 -18.14 -18.22 -10.52
N MET A 892 -17.24 -17.25 -10.53
CA MET A 892 -17.14 -16.24 -9.48
C MET A 892 -18.27 -15.19 -9.55
N TYR A 893 -18.65 -14.79 -10.76
CA TYR A 893 -19.55 -13.66 -10.98
C TYR A 893 -20.95 -14.01 -11.52
N SER A 894 -21.22 -15.27 -11.87
CA SER A 894 -22.51 -15.72 -12.42
C SER A 894 -23.69 -15.23 -11.56
N ARG A 895 -23.73 -15.58 -10.27
CA ARG A 895 -24.83 -15.21 -9.35
C ARG A 895 -24.78 -13.79 -8.82
N SER A 896 -23.57 -13.25 -8.64
CA SER A 896 -23.38 -11.95 -8.02
C SER A 896 -23.64 -10.80 -8.98
N HIS A 897 -23.30 -10.96 -10.27
CA HIS A 897 -23.36 -9.91 -11.29
C HIS A 897 -24.06 -10.35 -12.58
N PHE A 898 -23.65 -11.46 -13.20
CA PHE A 898 -24.06 -11.76 -14.58
C PHE A 898 -25.55 -12.03 -14.73
N VAL A 899 -26.12 -12.89 -13.88
CA VAL A 899 -27.56 -13.14 -13.82
C VAL A 899 -28.33 -11.83 -13.64
N LYS A 900 -27.91 -11.02 -12.66
CA LYS A 900 -28.57 -9.76 -12.31
C LYS A 900 -28.46 -8.73 -13.44
N GLY A 901 -27.29 -8.64 -14.06
CA GLY A 901 -27.03 -7.77 -15.19
C GLY A 901 -27.88 -8.16 -16.40
N LEU A 902 -27.97 -9.45 -16.75
CA LEU A 902 -28.80 -9.92 -17.86
C LEU A 902 -30.29 -9.77 -17.60
N GLU A 903 -30.73 -9.94 -16.35
CA GLU A 903 -32.11 -9.63 -15.95
C GLU A 903 -32.43 -8.15 -16.18
N LEU A 904 -31.54 -7.24 -15.76
CA LEU A 904 -31.69 -5.81 -16.02
C LEU A 904 -31.62 -5.48 -17.52
N VAL A 905 -30.77 -6.15 -18.33
CA VAL A 905 -30.79 -6.03 -19.81
C VAL A 905 -32.18 -6.35 -20.33
N LEU A 906 -32.75 -7.47 -19.90
CA LEU A 906 -34.06 -7.92 -20.38
C LEU A 906 -35.15 -6.92 -20.00
N LEU A 907 -35.14 -6.40 -18.77
CA LEU A 907 -36.09 -5.37 -18.32
C LEU A 907 -35.95 -4.07 -19.10
N LEU A 908 -34.72 -3.64 -19.38
CA LEU A 908 -34.43 -2.45 -20.18
C LEU A 908 -34.92 -2.62 -21.61
N VAL A 909 -34.61 -3.75 -22.25
CA VAL A 909 -35.08 -4.05 -23.61
C VAL A 909 -36.60 -4.11 -23.65
N ALA A 910 -37.24 -4.78 -22.69
CA ALA A 910 -38.70 -4.83 -22.60
C ALA A 910 -39.30 -3.42 -22.42
N TYR A 911 -38.75 -2.61 -21.52
CA TYR A 911 -39.20 -1.22 -21.33
C TYR A 911 -38.95 -0.35 -22.57
N GLY A 912 -37.85 -0.54 -23.29
CA GLY A 912 -37.59 0.16 -24.54
C GLY A 912 -38.56 -0.20 -25.67
N VAL A 913 -39.08 -1.44 -25.68
CA VAL A 913 -40.06 -1.91 -26.67
C VAL A 913 -41.49 -1.46 -26.33
N TYR A 914 -41.89 -1.55 -25.05
CA TYR A 914 -43.27 -1.29 -24.62
C TYR A 914 -43.50 0.08 -23.98
N GLY A 915 -42.44 0.81 -23.65
CA GLY A 915 -42.52 2.12 -23.00
C GLY A 915 -43.28 3.12 -23.85
N SER A 916 -44.26 3.80 -23.24
CA SER A 916 -45.09 4.79 -23.94
C SER A 916 -44.59 6.21 -23.73
N ALA A 917 -43.85 6.45 -22.63
CA ALA A 917 -43.07 7.67 -22.39
C ALA A 917 -41.86 7.81 -23.36
N THR A 918 -41.65 6.82 -24.21
CA THR A 918 -40.53 6.70 -25.16
C THR A 918 -40.97 6.75 -26.63
N SER A 919 -42.26 6.94 -26.92
CA SER A 919 -42.78 6.89 -28.29
C SER A 919 -42.59 8.19 -29.09
N GLU A 920 -42.02 8.01 -30.29
CA GLU A 920 -41.90 8.79 -31.54
C GLU A 920 -41.66 10.31 -31.55
N SER A 921 -42.13 11.12 -30.59
CA SER A 921 -41.83 12.56 -30.65
C SER A 921 -40.41 12.89 -30.20
N HIS A 922 -39.84 12.16 -29.22
CA HIS A 922 -38.52 12.46 -28.63
C HIS A 922 -37.72 11.16 -28.35
N GLY A 923 -37.16 10.48 -29.36
CA GLY A 923 -36.31 9.29 -29.18
C GLY A 923 -35.08 9.49 -28.26
N HIS A 924 -34.74 10.74 -27.95
CA HIS A 924 -33.74 11.10 -26.93
C HIS A 924 -34.19 10.85 -25.48
N SER A 925 -35.48 10.56 -25.21
CA SER A 925 -36.02 10.38 -23.87
C SER A 925 -35.65 9.03 -23.23
N TYR A 926 -35.75 7.90 -23.95
CA TYR A 926 -35.43 6.56 -23.40
C TYR A 926 -33.99 6.45 -22.90
N MET A 927 -33.02 6.85 -23.73
CA MET A 927 -31.61 6.80 -23.36
C MET A 927 -31.32 7.76 -22.21
N PHE A 928 -31.94 8.95 -22.21
CA PHE A 928 -31.85 9.88 -21.09
C PHE A 928 -32.36 9.24 -19.79
N TYR A 929 -33.47 8.49 -19.80
CA TYR A 929 -33.97 7.83 -18.58
C TYR A 929 -33.15 6.62 -18.13
N THR A 930 -32.60 5.84 -19.07
CA THR A 930 -32.02 4.53 -18.79
C THR A 930 -30.50 4.46 -18.84
N ALA A 931 -29.80 5.51 -19.30
CA ALA A 931 -28.34 5.51 -19.47
C ALA A 931 -27.58 5.11 -18.20
N SER A 932 -28.02 5.56 -17.02
CA SER A 932 -27.39 5.20 -15.74
C SER A 932 -27.52 3.71 -15.40
N ILE A 933 -28.64 3.09 -15.78
CA ILE A 933 -28.89 1.66 -15.57
C ILE A 933 -28.13 0.84 -16.64
N TRP A 934 -28.08 1.30 -17.89
CA TRP A 934 -27.22 0.71 -18.90
C TRP A 934 -25.75 0.73 -18.48
N PHE A 935 -25.29 1.83 -17.88
CA PHE A 935 -23.94 1.92 -17.33
C PHE A 935 -23.70 0.90 -16.20
N LEU A 936 -24.66 0.73 -15.27
CA LEU A 936 -24.62 -0.29 -14.22
C LEU A 936 -24.51 -1.70 -14.83
N VAL A 937 -25.35 -2.00 -15.80
CA VAL A 937 -25.42 -3.31 -16.48
C VAL A 937 -24.12 -3.63 -17.23
N VAL A 938 -23.62 -2.69 -18.03
CA VAL A 938 -22.36 -2.87 -18.76
C VAL A 938 -21.20 -3.09 -17.77
N SER A 939 -21.19 -2.34 -16.67
CA SER A 939 -20.18 -2.50 -15.62
C SER A 939 -20.23 -3.90 -15.00
N TRP A 940 -21.42 -4.41 -14.68
CA TRP A 940 -21.61 -5.74 -14.09
C TRP A 940 -21.28 -6.90 -15.03
N LEU A 941 -21.61 -6.77 -16.32
CA LEU A 941 -21.36 -7.83 -17.29
C LEU A 941 -19.90 -7.87 -17.77
N PHE A 942 -19.29 -6.71 -17.99
CA PHE A 942 -17.99 -6.63 -18.66
C PHE A 942 -16.82 -6.21 -17.77
N GLY A 943 -17.08 -5.75 -16.54
CA GLY A 943 -16.03 -5.40 -15.56
C GLY A 943 -14.95 -6.48 -15.40
N PRO A 944 -15.29 -7.77 -15.20
CA PRO A 944 -14.31 -8.83 -15.04
C PRO A 944 -13.38 -8.99 -16.24
N PHE A 945 -13.85 -8.72 -17.46
CA PHE A 945 -13.05 -8.87 -18.68
C PHE A 945 -12.22 -7.63 -18.99
N LEU A 946 -12.79 -6.44 -18.76
CA LEU A 946 -12.10 -5.15 -18.91
C LEU A 946 -10.87 -5.05 -18.00
N PHE A 947 -10.98 -5.58 -16.78
CA PHE A 947 -9.93 -5.54 -15.76
C PHE A 947 -9.10 -6.83 -15.67
N ASN A 948 -9.27 -7.77 -16.61
CA ASN A 948 -8.48 -8.99 -16.71
C ASN A 948 -7.26 -8.78 -17.62
N PRO A 949 -6.02 -8.97 -17.12
CA PRO A 949 -4.83 -8.96 -17.98
C PRO A 949 -4.99 -9.92 -19.16
N SER A 950 -4.61 -9.48 -20.37
CA SER A 950 -4.75 -10.27 -21.61
C SER A 950 -6.20 -10.69 -21.93
N GLY A 951 -7.21 -10.06 -21.32
CA GLY A 951 -8.62 -10.42 -21.45
C GLY A 951 -9.20 -10.25 -22.86
N PHE A 952 -8.51 -9.51 -23.75
CA PHE A 952 -8.88 -9.35 -25.16
C PHE A 952 -7.82 -9.86 -26.13
N GLU A 953 -6.95 -10.77 -25.69
CA GLU A 953 -5.99 -11.43 -26.58
C GLU A 953 -6.65 -12.63 -27.28
N TRP A 954 -6.65 -12.64 -28.62
CA TRP A 954 -7.37 -13.63 -29.40
C TRP A 954 -6.99 -15.09 -29.04
N GLN A 955 -5.70 -15.38 -28.88
CA GLN A 955 -5.25 -16.73 -28.52
C GLN A 955 -5.80 -17.18 -27.16
N LYS A 956 -5.78 -16.30 -26.16
CA LYS A 956 -6.33 -16.58 -24.83
C LYS A 956 -7.84 -16.77 -24.85
N ILE A 957 -8.56 -15.98 -25.65
CA ILE A 957 -10.01 -16.15 -25.82
C ILE A 957 -10.37 -17.51 -26.42
N VAL A 958 -9.59 -18.01 -27.39
CA VAL A 958 -9.81 -19.35 -27.95
C VAL A 958 -9.55 -20.43 -26.88
N GLU A 959 -8.47 -20.31 -26.11
CA GLU A 959 -8.16 -21.22 -25.00
C GLU A 959 -9.25 -21.20 -23.92
N ASP A 960 -9.79 -20.02 -23.60
CA ASP A 960 -10.87 -19.81 -22.64
C ASP A 960 -12.18 -20.43 -23.09
N TRP A 961 -12.51 -20.33 -24.39
CA TRP A 961 -13.68 -20.98 -24.95
C TRP A 961 -13.61 -22.50 -24.79
N ASP A 962 -12.45 -23.08 -25.08
CA ASP A 962 -12.21 -24.51 -24.95
C ASP A 962 -12.29 -24.96 -23.49
N ASP A 963 -11.68 -24.21 -22.56
CA ASP A 963 -11.72 -24.47 -21.12
C ASP A 963 -13.15 -24.40 -20.57
N TRP A 964 -13.89 -23.33 -20.89
CA TRP A 964 -15.29 -23.17 -20.46
C TRP A 964 -16.21 -24.21 -21.08
N SER A 965 -16.05 -24.51 -22.37
CA SER A 965 -16.81 -25.55 -23.07
C SER A 965 -16.56 -26.93 -22.48
N LYS A 966 -15.33 -27.24 -22.05
CA LYS A 966 -15.03 -28.48 -21.31
C LYS A 966 -15.69 -28.46 -19.93
N TRP A 967 -15.57 -27.37 -19.19
CA TRP A 967 -16.13 -27.24 -17.83
C TRP A 967 -17.67 -27.37 -17.79
N ILE A 968 -18.40 -26.71 -18.70
CA ILE A 968 -19.88 -26.73 -18.75
C ILE A 968 -20.43 -28.11 -19.11
N ASN A 969 -19.67 -28.90 -19.87
CA ASN A 969 -20.08 -30.22 -20.34
C ASN A 969 -19.62 -31.37 -19.44
N THR A 970 -18.62 -31.16 -18.58
CA THR A 970 -18.07 -32.21 -17.71
C THR A 970 -19.05 -32.58 -16.58
N PRO A 971 -19.48 -33.85 -16.47
CA PRO A 971 -20.35 -34.29 -15.37
C PRO A 971 -19.62 -34.23 -14.02
N GLY A 972 -20.37 -33.95 -12.95
CA GLY A 972 -19.85 -33.84 -11.59
C GLY A 972 -19.77 -35.20 -10.87
N GLY A 973 -19.33 -35.18 -9.61
CA GLY A 973 -19.25 -36.38 -8.78
C GLY A 973 -18.67 -36.11 -7.39
N ILE A 974 -18.76 -37.09 -6.49
CA ILE A 974 -18.17 -37.00 -5.15
C ILE A 974 -16.65 -36.82 -5.29
N GLY A 975 -16.12 -35.74 -4.72
CA GLY A 975 -14.68 -35.41 -4.78
C GLY A 975 -14.22 -34.70 -6.06
N VAL A 976 -15.11 -34.43 -7.03
CA VAL A 976 -14.76 -33.62 -8.22
C VAL A 976 -14.85 -32.14 -7.85
N PRO A 977 -13.75 -31.37 -7.95
CA PRO A 977 -13.75 -29.94 -7.61
C PRO A 977 -14.69 -29.12 -8.51
N ALA A 978 -15.32 -28.08 -7.96
CA ALA A 978 -16.13 -27.11 -8.70
C ALA A 978 -15.37 -26.44 -9.87
N SER A 979 -14.04 -26.39 -9.79
CA SER A 979 -13.21 -25.86 -10.88
C SER A 979 -13.15 -26.71 -12.13
N LYS A 980 -13.47 -28.01 -12.02
CA LYS A 980 -13.39 -28.95 -13.14
C LYS A 980 -14.75 -29.33 -13.72
N SER A 981 -15.84 -29.10 -12.99
CA SER A 981 -17.20 -29.46 -13.43
C SER A 981 -18.23 -28.40 -13.03
N TRP A 982 -19.05 -27.99 -14.01
CA TRP A 982 -20.23 -27.15 -13.76
C TRP A 982 -21.21 -27.78 -12.79
N GLU A 983 -21.38 -29.11 -12.81
CA GLU A 983 -22.35 -29.77 -11.94
C GLU A 983 -21.91 -29.73 -10.47
N SER A 984 -20.62 -29.93 -10.18
CA SER A 984 -20.08 -29.74 -8.82
C SER A 984 -20.20 -28.30 -8.35
N TRP A 985 -19.88 -27.32 -9.21
CA TRP A 985 -20.05 -25.90 -8.90
C TRP A 985 -21.52 -25.52 -8.65
N TRP A 986 -22.44 -26.03 -9.47
CA TRP A 986 -23.87 -25.76 -9.35
C TRP A 986 -24.46 -26.28 -8.03
N ASP A 987 -24.02 -27.47 -7.60
CA ASP A 987 -24.44 -28.02 -6.32
C ASP A 987 -23.81 -27.23 -5.15
N GLU A 988 -22.52 -26.86 -5.20
CA GLU A 988 -21.85 -26.04 -4.18
C GLU A 988 -22.51 -24.66 -4.02
N GLU A 989 -22.84 -23.99 -5.13
CA GLU A 989 -23.42 -22.64 -5.09
C GLU A 989 -24.78 -22.62 -4.37
N GLN A 990 -25.51 -23.74 -4.39
CA GLN A 990 -26.82 -23.91 -3.74
C GLN A 990 -26.74 -24.42 -2.30
N ASP A 991 -25.56 -24.70 -1.75
CA ASP A 991 -25.43 -25.34 -0.44
C ASP A 991 -26.09 -24.55 0.69
N HIS A 992 -26.09 -23.22 0.57
CA HIS A 992 -26.73 -22.33 1.54
C HIS A 992 -28.25 -22.57 1.68
N LEU A 993 -28.93 -22.99 0.60
CA LEU A 993 -30.38 -23.24 0.59
C LEU A 993 -30.80 -24.39 1.51
N TYR A 994 -29.90 -25.33 1.80
CA TYR A 994 -30.17 -26.42 2.74
C TYR A 994 -30.45 -25.90 4.16
N PHE A 995 -29.81 -24.81 4.56
CA PHE A 995 -29.88 -24.26 5.91
C PHE A 995 -30.76 -23.00 6.00
N THR A 996 -31.26 -22.49 4.86
CA THR A 996 -32.15 -21.32 4.79
C THR A 996 -33.53 -21.60 5.39
N GLY A 997 -33.99 -20.69 6.26
CA GLY A 997 -35.34 -20.71 6.83
C GLY A 997 -36.45 -20.37 5.82
N PHE A 998 -37.72 -20.53 6.22
CA PHE A 998 -38.87 -20.31 5.33
C PHE A 998 -38.89 -18.92 4.68
N LEU A 999 -38.62 -17.85 5.45
CA LEU A 999 -38.57 -16.48 4.93
C LEU A 999 -37.46 -16.27 3.90
N GLY A 1000 -36.28 -16.84 4.12
CA GLY A 1000 -35.19 -16.75 3.13
C GLY A 1000 -35.52 -17.49 1.83
N ARG A 1001 -36.17 -18.67 1.93
CA ARG A 1001 -36.68 -19.39 0.75
C ARG A 1001 -37.82 -18.64 0.07
N PHE A 1002 -38.68 -17.96 0.83
CA PHE A 1002 -39.76 -17.15 0.29
C PHE A 1002 -39.23 -15.95 -0.50
N TRP A 1003 -38.22 -15.24 0.03
CA TRP A 1003 -37.59 -14.11 -0.66
C TRP A 1003 -36.76 -14.53 -1.89
N GLU A 1004 -36.15 -15.72 -1.86
CA GLU A 1004 -35.57 -16.37 -3.06
C GLU A 1004 -36.63 -16.67 -4.14
N VAL A 1005 -37.88 -16.88 -3.73
CA VAL A 1005 -38.98 -17.40 -4.58
C VAL A 1005 -39.93 -16.30 -5.07
N PHE A 1006 -39.94 -15.09 -4.52
CA PHE A 1006 -40.96 -14.09 -4.87
C PHE A 1006 -40.75 -13.46 -6.25
N GLY A 1007 -41.27 -14.16 -7.26
CA GLY A 1007 -41.61 -13.73 -8.61
C GLY A 1007 -42.78 -14.60 -9.08
N LEU A 1008 -43.95 -13.97 -9.28
CA LEU A 1008 -45.21 -14.58 -9.76
C LEU A 1008 -44.97 -15.59 -10.88
N SER A 1009 -45.14 -16.88 -10.59
CA SER A 1009 -45.50 -17.90 -11.57
C SER A 1009 -45.83 -19.19 -10.83
N TRP A 1010 -47.09 -19.57 -10.72
CA TRP A 1010 -47.47 -20.91 -10.23
C TRP A 1010 -48.27 -21.71 -11.27
N LEU A 1011 -48.73 -21.08 -12.36
CA LEU A 1011 -49.60 -21.73 -13.35
C LEU A 1011 -48.88 -22.21 -14.63
N VAL A 1012 -47.91 -21.46 -15.15
CA VAL A 1012 -47.08 -21.89 -16.32
C VAL A 1012 -46.11 -23.02 -15.93
N ILE A 1013 -45.82 -23.15 -14.63
CA ILE A 1013 -44.90 -24.11 -14.02
C ILE A 1013 -45.29 -25.55 -14.29
N VAL A 1014 -46.55 -25.90 -14.09
CA VAL A 1014 -46.99 -27.30 -14.21
C VAL A 1014 -46.88 -27.75 -15.67
N ALA A 1015 -47.21 -26.88 -16.63
CA ALA A 1015 -47.19 -27.20 -18.05
C ALA A 1015 -45.76 -27.42 -18.61
N VAL A 1016 -44.83 -26.49 -18.34
CA VAL A 1016 -43.45 -26.59 -18.84
C VAL A 1016 -42.69 -27.75 -18.19
N THR A 1017 -42.92 -28.00 -16.90
CA THR A 1017 -42.23 -29.08 -16.17
C THR A 1017 -42.73 -30.46 -16.59
N ILE A 1018 -44.00 -30.59 -17.00
CA ILE A 1018 -44.54 -31.81 -17.64
C ILE A 1018 -43.89 -32.05 -19.01
N ILE A 1019 -43.75 -31.01 -19.85
CA ILE A 1019 -43.10 -31.13 -21.17
C ILE A 1019 -41.62 -31.56 -21.03
N LEU A 1020 -40.89 -30.95 -20.09
CA LEU A 1020 -39.49 -31.31 -19.81
C LEU A 1020 -39.34 -32.70 -19.15
N LYS A 1021 -40.34 -33.17 -18.40
CA LYS A 1021 -40.39 -34.57 -17.91
C LYS A 1021 -40.51 -35.54 -19.07
N ILE A 1022 -41.40 -35.27 -20.04
CA ILE A 1022 -41.61 -36.12 -21.23
C ILE A 1022 -40.30 -36.23 -22.02
N VAL A 1023 -39.60 -35.11 -22.26
CA VAL A 1023 -38.32 -35.09 -22.99
C VAL A 1023 -37.21 -35.81 -22.21
N SER A 1024 -37.12 -35.62 -20.89
CA SER A 1024 -36.10 -36.28 -20.04
C SER A 1024 -36.31 -37.79 -19.92
N VAL A 1025 -37.56 -38.24 -19.80
CA VAL A 1025 -37.91 -39.66 -19.76
C VAL A 1025 -37.61 -40.31 -21.12
N GLY A 1026 -37.90 -39.60 -22.23
CA GLY A 1026 -37.50 -40.02 -23.57
C GLY A 1026 -35.98 -40.16 -23.74
N ARG A 1027 -35.18 -39.24 -23.17
CA ARG A 1027 -33.71 -39.30 -23.22
C ARG A 1027 -33.14 -40.50 -22.45
N ARG A 1028 -33.65 -40.80 -21.25
CA ARG A 1028 -33.17 -41.94 -20.44
C ARG A 1028 -33.57 -43.30 -21.01
N LYS A 1029 -34.74 -43.40 -21.66
CA LYS A 1029 -35.30 -44.68 -22.12
C LYS A 1029 -34.91 -45.07 -23.56
N PHE A 1030 -34.46 -44.13 -24.39
CA PHE A 1030 -34.20 -44.38 -25.83
C PHE A 1030 -32.80 -43.96 -26.33
N SER A 1031 -31.97 -43.28 -25.53
CA SER A 1031 -30.66 -42.78 -26.01
C SER A 1031 -29.57 -43.84 -26.14
N ALA A 1032 -29.68 -44.97 -25.44
CA ALA A 1032 -28.67 -46.04 -25.50
C ALA A 1032 -28.89 -46.97 -26.70
N ASP A 1033 -30.14 -47.33 -27.00
CA ASP A 1033 -30.43 -48.42 -27.94
C ASP A 1033 -31.03 -47.96 -29.29
N PHE A 1034 -31.58 -46.74 -29.41
CA PHE A 1034 -32.26 -46.29 -30.64
C PHE A 1034 -32.03 -44.79 -30.97
N GLN A 1035 -30.85 -44.46 -31.48
CA GLN A 1035 -30.52 -43.09 -31.91
C GLN A 1035 -31.43 -42.53 -33.00
N LEU A 1036 -31.91 -43.36 -33.94
CA LEU A 1036 -32.78 -42.94 -35.05
C LEU A 1036 -34.16 -42.50 -34.57
N MET A 1037 -34.78 -43.26 -33.65
CA MET A 1037 -36.08 -42.93 -33.03
C MET A 1037 -36.01 -41.62 -32.25
N PHE A 1038 -34.90 -41.35 -31.57
CA PHE A 1038 -34.70 -40.07 -30.86
C PHE A 1038 -34.54 -38.88 -31.83
N ARG A 1039 -33.87 -39.07 -32.98
CA ARG A 1039 -33.78 -38.05 -34.04
C ARG A 1039 -35.13 -37.83 -34.72
N LEU A 1040 -35.89 -38.89 -34.98
CA LEU A 1040 -37.26 -38.82 -35.50
C LEU A 1040 -38.20 -38.11 -34.54
N LEU A 1041 -38.15 -38.42 -33.24
CA LEU A 1041 -38.95 -37.73 -32.23
C LEU A 1041 -38.62 -36.22 -32.18
N LYS A 1042 -37.34 -35.85 -32.25
CA LYS A 1042 -36.92 -34.45 -32.36
C LYS A 1042 -37.45 -33.79 -33.62
N ALA A 1043 -37.36 -34.46 -34.78
CA ALA A 1043 -37.88 -33.96 -36.04
C ALA A 1043 -39.42 -33.81 -35.99
N LEU A 1044 -40.14 -34.73 -35.38
CA LEU A 1044 -41.59 -34.72 -35.25
C LEU A 1044 -42.06 -33.60 -34.30
N MET A 1045 -41.38 -33.41 -33.17
CA MET A 1045 -41.64 -32.25 -32.29
C MET A 1045 -41.29 -30.93 -32.98
N PHE A 1046 -40.24 -30.89 -33.80
CA PHE A 1046 -39.85 -29.70 -34.55
C PHE A 1046 -40.88 -29.35 -35.65
N VAL A 1047 -41.34 -30.34 -36.41
CA VAL A 1047 -42.41 -30.17 -37.39
C VAL A 1047 -43.72 -29.76 -36.70
N GLY A 1048 -44.07 -30.40 -35.58
CA GLY A 1048 -45.24 -30.03 -34.78
C GLY A 1048 -45.16 -28.60 -34.26
N PHE A 1049 -43.98 -28.16 -33.83
CA PHE A 1049 -43.74 -26.78 -33.44
C PHE A 1049 -43.89 -25.80 -34.61
N ILE A 1050 -43.33 -26.11 -35.79
CA ILE A 1050 -43.46 -25.26 -36.99
C ILE A 1050 -44.92 -25.14 -37.41
N VAL A 1051 -45.66 -26.25 -37.44
CA VAL A 1051 -47.09 -26.25 -37.81
C VAL A 1051 -47.89 -25.41 -36.83
N MET A 1052 -47.66 -25.57 -35.52
CA MET A 1052 -48.35 -24.79 -34.50
C MET A 1052 -47.99 -23.30 -34.58
N ALA A 1053 -46.72 -22.97 -34.83
CA ALA A 1053 -46.27 -21.59 -35.04
C ALA A 1053 -46.92 -20.98 -36.29
N SER A 1054 -46.96 -21.69 -37.42
CA SER A 1054 -47.62 -21.22 -38.65
C SER A 1054 -49.13 -20.99 -38.46
N ILE A 1055 -49.80 -21.82 -37.66
CA ILE A 1055 -51.21 -21.63 -37.30
C ILE A 1055 -51.37 -20.36 -36.45
N LEU A 1056 -50.53 -20.16 -35.42
CA LEU A 1056 -50.56 -18.97 -34.56
C LEU A 1056 -50.35 -17.68 -35.37
N PHE A 1057 -49.38 -17.67 -36.28
CA PHE A 1057 -49.14 -16.52 -37.17
C PHE A 1057 -50.32 -16.17 -38.07
N LYS A 1058 -50.97 -17.19 -38.63
CA LYS A 1058 -52.08 -17.00 -39.58
C LYS A 1058 -53.39 -16.59 -38.91
N PHE A 1059 -53.65 -17.06 -37.69
CA PHE A 1059 -54.92 -16.80 -36.99
C PHE A 1059 -54.87 -15.64 -35.99
N LEU A 1060 -53.70 -15.29 -35.45
CA LEU A 1060 -53.56 -14.22 -34.45
C LEU A 1060 -52.91 -12.93 -34.99
N ASN A 1061 -52.65 -12.84 -36.31
CA ASN A 1061 -51.96 -11.71 -36.94
C ASN A 1061 -50.64 -11.33 -36.24
N LEU A 1062 -49.90 -12.33 -35.75
CA LEU A 1062 -48.65 -12.09 -35.03
C LEU A 1062 -47.61 -11.49 -35.99
N THR A 1063 -47.04 -10.36 -35.60
CA THR A 1063 -45.88 -9.76 -36.24
C THR A 1063 -44.59 -10.45 -35.79
N VAL A 1064 -43.49 -10.22 -36.52
CA VAL A 1064 -42.15 -10.65 -36.05
C VAL A 1064 -41.82 -10.01 -34.69
N GLY A 1065 -42.33 -8.81 -34.44
CA GLY A 1065 -42.26 -8.15 -33.13
C GLY A 1065 -42.95 -8.95 -32.02
N ASP A 1066 -44.08 -9.61 -32.32
CA ASP A 1066 -44.82 -10.43 -31.35
C ASP A 1066 -44.09 -11.75 -31.01
N ILE A 1067 -43.28 -12.30 -31.92
CA ILE A 1067 -42.38 -13.41 -31.57
C ILE A 1067 -41.31 -12.92 -30.61
N PHE A 1068 -40.68 -11.79 -30.91
CA PHE A 1068 -39.63 -11.22 -30.07
C PHE A 1068 -40.17 -10.89 -28.67
N ALA A 1069 -41.38 -10.32 -28.61
CA ALA A 1069 -42.17 -10.14 -27.41
C ALA A 1069 -42.42 -11.44 -26.63
N SER A 1070 -42.81 -12.52 -27.32
CA SER A 1070 -43.03 -13.81 -26.67
C SER A 1070 -41.75 -14.40 -26.10
N LEU A 1071 -40.61 -14.29 -26.80
CA LEU A 1071 -39.30 -14.72 -26.30
C LEU A 1071 -38.87 -13.93 -25.06
N LEU A 1072 -39.11 -12.62 -25.05
CA LEU A 1072 -38.89 -11.75 -23.89
C LEU A 1072 -39.78 -12.13 -22.69
N ALA A 1073 -40.96 -12.72 -22.91
CA ALA A 1073 -41.83 -13.22 -21.85
C ALA A 1073 -41.46 -14.63 -21.34
N TYR A 1074 -40.98 -15.52 -22.24
CA TYR A 1074 -40.65 -16.90 -21.88
C TYR A 1074 -39.32 -17.06 -21.13
N LEU A 1075 -38.31 -16.23 -21.42
CA LEU A 1075 -36.99 -16.30 -20.77
C LEU A 1075 -37.06 -16.02 -19.24
N PRO A 1076 -37.72 -14.95 -18.75
CA PRO A 1076 -37.88 -14.71 -17.32
C PRO A 1076 -38.74 -15.78 -16.65
N THR A 1077 -39.76 -16.27 -17.37
CA THR A 1077 -40.64 -17.32 -16.87
C THR A 1077 -39.84 -18.60 -16.60
N GLY A 1078 -39.05 -19.09 -17.55
CA GLY A 1078 -38.24 -20.29 -17.35
C GLY A 1078 -37.12 -20.11 -16.31
N TRP A 1079 -36.59 -18.90 -16.14
CA TRP A 1079 -35.68 -18.57 -15.04
C TRP A 1079 -36.38 -18.65 -13.67
N ALA A 1080 -37.59 -18.09 -13.54
CA ALA A 1080 -38.39 -18.20 -12.32
C ALA A 1080 -38.70 -19.67 -11.96
N LEU A 1081 -38.99 -20.52 -12.97
CA LEU A 1081 -39.15 -21.96 -12.77
C LEU A 1081 -37.91 -22.61 -12.15
N LEU A 1082 -36.73 -22.21 -12.62
CA LEU A 1082 -35.46 -22.72 -12.10
C LEU A 1082 -35.24 -22.31 -10.64
N GLN A 1083 -35.52 -21.05 -10.28
CA GLN A 1083 -35.37 -20.57 -8.90
C GLN A 1083 -36.31 -21.30 -7.93
N ILE A 1084 -37.59 -21.44 -8.32
CA ILE A 1084 -38.58 -22.20 -7.54
C ILE A 1084 -38.15 -23.66 -7.37
N SER A 1085 -37.66 -24.27 -8.45
CA SER A 1085 -37.19 -25.66 -8.41
C SER A 1085 -35.97 -25.84 -7.50
N GLN A 1086 -35.08 -24.85 -7.44
CA GLN A 1086 -33.91 -24.84 -6.56
C GLN A 1086 -34.30 -24.65 -5.09
N ALA A 1087 -35.17 -23.69 -4.78
CA ALA A 1087 -35.69 -23.48 -3.43
C ALA A 1087 -36.45 -24.71 -2.89
N CYS A 1088 -37.15 -25.43 -3.78
CA CYS A 1088 -37.88 -26.66 -3.49
C CYS A 1088 -37.08 -27.96 -3.79
N LYS A 1089 -35.74 -27.91 -3.78
CA LYS A 1089 -34.85 -29.03 -4.14
C LYS A 1089 -35.26 -30.40 -3.55
N PRO A 1090 -35.63 -30.54 -2.26
CA PRO A 1090 -36.07 -31.82 -1.71
C PRO A 1090 -37.33 -32.38 -2.40
N VAL A 1091 -38.33 -31.52 -2.66
CA VAL A 1091 -39.58 -31.89 -3.32
C VAL A 1091 -39.31 -32.27 -4.78
N MET A 1092 -38.49 -31.49 -5.49
CA MET A 1092 -38.11 -31.75 -6.88
C MET A 1092 -37.34 -33.06 -7.06
N LYS A 1093 -36.52 -33.44 -6.05
CA LYS A 1093 -35.86 -34.74 -5.99
C LYS A 1093 -36.86 -35.87 -5.75
N ALA A 1094 -37.81 -35.69 -4.80
CA ALA A 1094 -38.83 -36.69 -4.47
C ALA A 1094 -39.74 -37.03 -5.68
N ILE A 1095 -40.16 -36.04 -6.45
CA ILE A 1095 -40.99 -36.23 -7.66
C ILE A 1095 -40.18 -36.59 -8.92
N GLY A 1096 -38.86 -36.80 -8.78
CA GLY A 1096 -37.96 -37.20 -9.86
C GLY A 1096 -37.83 -36.19 -11.01
N LEU A 1097 -37.94 -34.89 -10.71
CA LEU A 1097 -37.81 -33.80 -11.69
C LEU A 1097 -36.45 -33.09 -11.65
N TRP A 1098 -35.63 -33.37 -10.63
CA TRP A 1098 -34.33 -32.73 -10.43
C TRP A 1098 -33.37 -32.86 -11.63
N SER A 1099 -33.39 -34.00 -12.34
CA SER A 1099 -32.56 -34.18 -13.55
C SER A 1099 -33.01 -33.27 -14.71
N SER A 1100 -34.31 -33.00 -14.82
CA SER A 1100 -34.86 -32.06 -15.81
C SER A 1100 -34.53 -30.62 -15.42
N THR A 1101 -34.69 -30.25 -14.15
CA THR A 1101 -34.28 -28.95 -13.61
C THR A 1101 -32.79 -28.68 -13.87
N ARG A 1102 -31.93 -29.67 -13.60
CA ARG A 1102 -30.49 -29.56 -13.87
C ARG A 1102 -30.19 -29.37 -15.36
N SER A 1103 -30.90 -30.08 -16.24
CA SER A 1103 -30.72 -29.92 -17.69
C SER A 1103 -31.15 -28.54 -18.18
N LEU A 1104 -32.27 -28.03 -17.66
CA LEU A 1104 -32.76 -26.68 -17.95
C LEU A 1104 -31.77 -25.63 -17.43
N ALA A 1105 -31.27 -25.79 -16.20
CA ALA A 1105 -30.27 -24.90 -15.61
C ALA A 1105 -29.00 -24.83 -16.46
N ARG A 1106 -28.49 -25.98 -16.91
CA ARG A 1106 -27.32 -26.02 -17.81
C ARG A 1106 -27.57 -25.26 -19.11
N GLY A 1107 -28.78 -25.36 -19.67
CA GLY A 1107 -29.17 -24.62 -20.87
C GLY A 1107 -29.15 -23.10 -20.66
N TYR A 1108 -29.68 -22.63 -19.53
CA TYR A 1108 -29.64 -21.20 -19.16
C TYR A 1108 -28.21 -20.70 -18.94
N GLU A 1109 -27.39 -21.45 -18.20
CA GLU A 1109 -25.99 -21.08 -17.95
C GLU A 1109 -25.19 -21.07 -19.28
N TYR A 1110 -25.43 -22.04 -20.17
CA TYR A 1110 -24.80 -22.05 -21.49
C TYR A 1110 -25.20 -20.84 -22.34
N GLY A 1111 -26.50 -20.50 -22.39
CA GLY A 1111 -26.99 -19.31 -23.09
C GLY A 1111 -26.43 -18.01 -22.53
N MET A 1112 -26.43 -17.86 -21.20
CA MET A 1112 -25.81 -16.72 -20.51
C MET A 1112 -24.32 -16.62 -20.82
N GLY A 1113 -23.59 -17.75 -20.79
CA GLY A 1113 -22.17 -17.80 -21.13
C GLY A 1113 -21.91 -17.31 -22.55
N LEU A 1114 -22.71 -17.74 -23.53
CA LEU A 1114 -22.62 -17.28 -24.92
C LEU A 1114 -22.87 -15.78 -25.07
N VAL A 1115 -23.91 -15.25 -24.43
CA VAL A 1115 -24.25 -13.82 -24.50
C VAL A 1115 -23.13 -12.93 -23.94
N ILE A 1116 -22.41 -13.43 -22.93
CA ILE A 1116 -21.29 -12.70 -22.31
C ILE A 1116 -20.00 -12.90 -23.10
N PHE A 1117 -19.75 -14.12 -23.59
CA PHE A 1117 -18.53 -14.47 -24.31
C PHE A 1117 -18.45 -13.83 -25.70
N ALA A 1118 -19.56 -13.81 -26.45
CA ALA A 1118 -19.55 -13.36 -27.84
C ALA A 1118 -19.09 -11.89 -28.02
N PRO A 1119 -19.57 -10.90 -27.23
CA PRO A 1119 -19.04 -9.54 -27.31
C PRO A 1119 -17.55 -9.46 -26.96
N THR A 1120 -17.10 -10.19 -25.95
CA THR A 1120 -15.67 -10.24 -25.56
C THR A 1120 -14.81 -10.81 -26.70
N ALA A 1121 -15.27 -11.87 -27.36
CA ALA A 1121 -14.58 -12.46 -28.51
C ALA A 1121 -14.54 -11.52 -29.72
N VAL A 1122 -15.63 -10.79 -30.01
CA VAL A 1122 -15.67 -9.78 -31.07
C VAL A 1122 -14.69 -8.65 -30.78
N LEU A 1123 -14.63 -8.16 -29.54
CA LEU A 1123 -13.67 -7.13 -29.15
C LEU A 1123 -12.21 -7.62 -29.23
N ALA A 1124 -11.95 -8.87 -28.85
CA ALA A 1124 -10.63 -9.49 -28.94
C ALA A 1124 -10.13 -9.69 -30.38
N TRP A 1125 -11.02 -9.68 -31.37
CA TRP A 1125 -10.65 -9.70 -32.79
C TRP A 1125 -9.83 -8.45 -33.17
N PHE A 1126 -10.08 -7.32 -32.50
CA PHE A 1126 -9.42 -6.05 -32.80
C PHE A 1126 -8.12 -5.90 -31.98
N PRO A 1127 -6.93 -5.93 -32.62
CA PRO A 1127 -5.66 -5.95 -31.88
C PRO A 1127 -5.44 -4.72 -30.97
N PHE A 1128 -5.97 -3.56 -31.39
CA PHE A 1128 -5.85 -2.31 -30.63
C PHE A 1128 -6.56 -2.37 -29.27
N VAL A 1129 -7.57 -3.24 -29.09
CA VAL A 1129 -8.32 -3.36 -27.83
C VAL A 1129 -7.44 -3.96 -26.73
N SER A 1130 -6.67 -5.00 -27.06
CA SER A 1130 -5.72 -5.63 -26.13
C SER A 1130 -4.59 -4.66 -25.73
N GLU A 1131 -4.08 -3.87 -26.67
CA GLU A 1131 -3.09 -2.83 -26.38
C GLU A 1131 -3.66 -1.71 -25.50
N PHE A 1132 -4.88 -1.26 -25.80
CA PHE A 1132 -5.58 -0.24 -25.02
C PHE A 1132 -5.81 -0.72 -23.58
N GLN A 1133 -6.30 -1.96 -23.39
CA GLN A 1133 -6.46 -2.57 -22.08
C GLN A 1133 -5.13 -2.61 -21.32
N THR A 1134 -4.05 -3.07 -21.94
CA THR A 1134 -2.74 -3.19 -21.28
C THR A 1134 -2.20 -1.82 -20.81
N ARG A 1135 -2.44 -0.75 -21.58
CA ARG A 1135 -2.08 0.63 -21.19
C ARG A 1135 -2.98 1.20 -20.10
N LEU A 1136 -4.24 0.75 -20.04
CA LEU A 1136 -5.20 1.15 -19.01
C LEU A 1136 -4.91 0.48 -17.66
N LEU A 1137 -4.48 -0.79 -17.69
CA LEU A 1137 -4.23 -1.58 -16.47
C LEU A 1137 -2.87 -1.31 -15.83
N PHE A 1138 -1.83 -1.05 -16.62
CA PHE A 1138 -0.46 -1.01 -16.13
C PHE A 1138 0.28 0.28 -16.50
N ASN A 1139 1.35 0.56 -15.75
CA ASN A 1139 2.24 1.68 -16.03
C ASN A 1139 2.96 1.47 -17.39
N HIS A 1140 3.18 2.58 -18.11
CA HIS A 1140 3.83 2.64 -19.42
C HIS A 1140 5.16 1.87 -19.50
N ALA A 1141 5.97 1.88 -18.44
CA ALA A 1141 7.24 1.15 -18.38
C ALA A 1141 7.02 -0.38 -18.39
N PHE A 1142 6.04 -0.85 -17.60
CA PHE A 1142 5.66 -2.26 -17.56
C PHE A 1142 4.96 -2.69 -18.86
N SER A 1143 4.04 -1.88 -19.39
CA SER A 1143 3.35 -2.17 -20.65
C SER A 1143 4.33 -2.34 -21.81
N ARG A 1144 5.37 -1.49 -21.91
CA ARG A 1144 6.44 -1.64 -22.92
C ARG A 1144 7.24 -2.94 -22.72
N GLY A 1145 7.62 -3.25 -21.48
CA GLY A 1145 8.34 -4.48 -21.16
C GLY A 1145 7.55 -5.74 -21.49
N LEU A 1146 6.25 -5.73 -21.20
CA LEU A 1146 5.31 -6.82 -21.51
C LEU A 1146 5.14 -7.00 -23.03
N GLN A 1147 5.02 -5.91 -23.79
CA GLN A 1147 4.95 -5.95 -25.26
C GLN A 1147 6.21 -6.58 -25.87
N ILE A 1148 7.39 -6.19 -25.39
CA ILE A 1148 8.67 -6.76 -25.87
C ILE A 1148 8.78 -8.24 -25.50
N SER A 1149 8.43 -8.60 -24.26
CA SER A 1149 8.43 -10.00 -23.80
C SER A 1149 7.50 -10.87 -24.64
N ARG A 1150 6.29 -10.40 -24.97
CA ARG A 1150 5.34 -11.12 -25.84
C ARG A 1150 5.87 -11.31 -27.26
N ILE A 1151 6.54 -10.32 -27.83
CA ILE A 1151 7.19 -10.45 -29.14
C ILE A 1151 8.28 -11.54 -29.09
N LEU A 1152 9.09 -11.55 -28.03
CA LEU A 1152 10.15 -12.54 -27.84
C LEU A 1152 9.59 -13.96 -27.55
N ALA A 1153 8.49 -14.07 -26.81
CA ALA A 1153 7.82 -15.34 -26.52
C ALA A 1153 7.09 -15.89 -27.76
N GLY A 1154 6.49 -15.02 -28.57
CA GLY A 1154 5.92 -15.38 -29.87
C GLY A 1154 6.97 -15.94 -30.85
N GLY A 1155 8.21 -15.47 -30.77
CA GLY A 1155 9.34 -16.02 -31.53
C GLY A 1155 9.71 -17.46 -31.15
N LYS A 1156 9.48 -17.89 -29.90
CA LYS A 1156 9.81 -19.27 -29.45
C LYS A 1156 8.76 -20.32 -29.83
N LYS A 1157 7.53 -19.91 -30.16
CA LYS A 1157 6.43 -20.84 -30.51
C LYS A 1157 6.41 -21.28 -31.99
N HIS A 1158 7.30 -20.73 -32.82
CA HIS A 1158 7.37 -21.07 -34.25
C HIS A 1158 8.41 -22.16 -34.61
N ASP A 1159 9.14 -22.69 -33.64
CA ASP A 1159 10.06 -23.83 -33.82
C ASP A 1159 9.50 -25.10 -33.16
N TRP A 1160 8.34 -25.58 -33.62
CA TRP A 1160 7.90 -26.99 -33.48
C TRP A 1160 7.03 -27.40 -34.67
#